data_AF-A0A7V5E9R1-F1
#
_entry.id   AF-A0A7V5E9R1-F1
#
_cell.length_a   1.000
_cell.length_b   1.000
_cell.length_c   1.000
_cell.angle_alpha   90.00
_cell.angle_beta   90.00
_cell.angle_gamma   90.00
#
_symmetry.space_group_name_H-M   'P 1'
#
loop_
_entity.id
_entity.type
_entity.pdbx_description
1 polymer ?
#
loop_
_entity_poly.entity_id
_entity_poly.type
_entity_poly.pdbx_seq_one_letter_code
_entity_poly.pdbx_strand_id
1 'polypeptide(L)'
;MRSFVVAVLMCACAFCFLNAQSEEQDAKKQTEELARQEKALKDMLADFGRQMEQLAKQIDQTQPDDAAKLREAAKALHEKLVLNDMEEVIKLLNDARIIEAVAKQTELKNKLEEILFTLLGQKRSDLEKLKKEAEDIKKVLEALNELKKDEQEILKKTKELDSLSEQMKALEELLGEVDKLKKAQQDLMKDPTKSPESMRSEQAKSLEDAMKAIEQMLKEQQVLKEGAKEAFGKESNRKQLSELSDKQSDLARQAGSLSRQMNESAKSASDEATKEAMKGAREALARSTDAMNKASEALSKGDEKKTSENQKEAEEALKEAKKALEGAKDALAKSEQKSSEEASKQASQNQNALAQKTDKVSESVGNMAKNAPSESKMSSAQESLDKAAQEMQRAGDQFAKEGVDSQNARKSQEEALKNLDKAKEALEKEKERLAEKKNKKEEEMNKLADKQENVQKKTDLAKQSVPSDSKQGKSAQGAMSRASRNMQSAKQSLQQQDSGSAQQSEEKAVEELDKAEKDLQDRLAEINKEEQLEKLLQLAEALDELIKREEKIYESTKELEGKKEQGWLRADKVRLKQLAKEQNEVRNVAGELVKTMREEKSVIYPGVLEQARFDMAEAAELLDNSETGDYTQYLEEQILKRLRDLAAALRREYEAKKQQGGQQQGQQGGGKKPPLVPPVAELKMLRNMEDEIHKETVRLEQTLEALKSAGQQPGPFQKQMLRRLLHQQSNVRELANQMIEDLKKRAAEQGRAPGPGMPQPPAPREKQPKEQPKEGPGEEEP
;
A
#
# COMPACT_ATOMS: atom_id res chain seq x y z
N MET A 1 65.51 -14.32 -64.03
CA MET A 1 64.20 -13.94 -63.45
C MET A 1 64.25 -12.56 -62.77
N ARG A 2 64.55 -11.49 -63.52
CA ARG A 2 64.39 -10.09 -63.06
C ARG A 2 63.72 -9.17 -64.09
N SER A 3 63.32 -9.70 -65.25
CA SER A 3 62.63 -8.92 -66.30
C SER A 3 61.16 -9.30 -66.52
N PHE A 4 60.59 -10.20 -65.69
CA PHE A 4 59.17 -10.61 -65.82
C PHE A 4 58.29 -10.17 -64.64
N VAL A 5 58.88 -9.70 -63.53
CA VAL A 5 58.12 -9.11 -62.41
C VAL A 5 57.99 -7.58 -62.56
N VAL A 6 58.81 -6.95 -63.40
CA VAL A 6 58.74 -5.50 -63.66
C VAL A 6 57.74 -5.13 -64.78
N ALA A 7 57.32 -6.09 -65.60
CA ALA A 7 56.40 -5.84 -66.71
C ALA A 7 54.90 -5.99 -66.34
N VAL A 8 54.55 -6.76 -65.31
CA VAL A 8 53.16 -6.91 -64.85
C VAL A 8 52.75 -5.82 -63.84
N LEU A 9 53.72 -5.10 -63.26
CA LEU A 9 53.49 -3.95 -62.39
C LEU A 9 53.53 -2.58 -63.11
N MET A 10 53.68 -2.57 -64.45
CA MET A 10 53.63 -1.36 -65.27
C MET A 10 52.41 -1.25 -66.19
N CYS A 11 51.44 -2.17 -66.10
CA CYS A 11 50.12 -2.01 -66.72
C CYS A 11 48.97 -1.79 -65.73
N ALA A 12 49.24 -1.77 -64.42
CA ALA A 12 48.26 -1.43 -63.37
C ALA A 12 48.34 0.04 -62.90
N CYS A 13 49.19 0.88 -63.50
CA CYS A 13 49.31 2.30 -63.15
C CYS A 13 48.72 3.27 -64.19
N ALA A 14 48.18 2.77 -65.31
CA ALA A 14 47.47 3.60 -66.29
C ALA A 14 45.94 3.44 -66.23
N PHE A 15 45.42 2.39 -65.59
CA PHE A 15 43.97 2.20 -65.37
C PHE A 15 43.48 2.75 -64.02
N CYS A 16 44.36 2.91 -63.03
CA CYS A 16 44.02 3.54 -61.74
C CYS A 16 44.08 5.07 -61.75
N PHE A 17 44.68 5.70 -62.76
CA PHE A 17 44.67 7.17 -62.89
C PHE A 17 43.42 7.72 -63.59
N LEU A 18 42.64 6.87 -64.27
CA LEU A 18 41.35 7.26 -64.85
C LEU A 18 40.16 7.02 -63.90
N ASN A 19 40.28 6.10 -62.94
CA ASN A 19 39.23 5.83 -61.93
C ASN A 19 39.41 6.60 -60.60
N ALA A 20 40.61 7.08 -60.26
CA ALA A 20 40.78 7.97 -59.11
C ALA A 20 40.16 9.36 -59.35
N GLN A 21 40.24 9.87 -60.60
CA GLN A 21 39.56 11.12 -60.98
C GLN A 21 38.04 10.97 -61.04
N SER A 22 37.50 9.79 -61.38
CA SER A 22 36.05 9.57 -61.36
C SER A 22 35.51 9.44 -59.93
N GLU A 23 36.20 8.75 -59.02
CA GLU A 23 35.81 8.66 -57.60
C GLU A 23 35.98 10.01 -56.87
N GLU A 24 37.02 10.79 -57.17
CA GLU A 24 37.21 12.12 -56.60
C GLU A 24 36.24 13.16 -57.19
N GLN A 25 35.87 13.06 -58.48
CA GLN A 25 34.81 13.86 -59.08
C GLN A 25 33.42 13.47 -58.58
N ASP A 26 33.15 12.18 -58.36
CA ASP A 26 31.86 11.71 -57.86
C ASP A 26 31.69 12.05 -56.38
N ALA A 27 32.74 11.94 -55.56
CA ALA A 27 32.74 12.41 -54.18
C ALA A 27 32.54 13.94 -54.10
N LYS A 28 33.19 14.70 -54.98
CA LYS A 28 33.05 16.17 -55.03
C LYS A 28 31.66 16.61 -55.50
N LYS A 29 31.08 15.92 -56.48
CA LYS A 29 29.68 16.14 -56.91
C LYS A 29 28.69 15.81 -55.80
N GLN A 30 28.91 14.73 -55.06
CA GLN A 30 28.08 14.34 -53.92
C GLN A 30 28.15 15.38 -52.79
N THR A 31 29.34 15.89 -52.46
CA THR A 31 29.49 16.95 -51.45
C THR A 31 28.88 18.28 -51.88
N GLU A 32 28.96 18.63 -53.16
CA GLU A 32 28.29 19.82 -53.73
C GLU A 32 26.76 19.67 -53.73
N GLU A 33 26.24 18.45 -53.94
CA GLU A 33 24.81 18.16 -53.86
C GLU A 33 24.29 18.22 -52.41
N LEU A 34 25.05 17.66 -51.45
CA LEU A 34 24.80 17.80 -50.01
C LEU A 34 24.82 19.26 -49.56
N ALA A 35 25.77 20.06 -50.03
CA ALA A 35 25.83 21.50 -49.75
C ALA A 35 24.61 22.26 -50.30
N ARG A 36 24.08 21.86 -51.46
CA ARG A 36 22.84 22.43 -52.03
C ARG A 36 21.60 22.06 -51.21
N GLN A 37 21.52 20.82 -50.72
CA GLN A 37 20.44 20.38 -49.85
C GLN A 37 20.46 21.09 -48.50
N GLU A 38 21.64 21.25 -47.88
CA GLU A 38 21.82 22.02 -46.65
C GLU A 38 21.48 23.50 -46.83
N LYS A 39 21.81 24.09 -47.98
CA LYS A 39 21.40 25.46 -48.31
C LYS A 39 19.88 25.60 -48.41
N ALA A 40 19.20 24.67 -49.08
CA ALA A 40 17.75 24.68 -49.17
C ALA A 40 17.09 24.50 -47.80
N LEU A 41 17.67 23.67 -46.92
CA LEU A 41 17.20 23.47 -45.56
C LEU A 41 17.39 24.74 -44.71
N LYS A 42 18.54 25.42 -44.82
CA LYS A 42 18.79 26.70 -44.15
C LYS A 42 17.78 27.77 -44.56
N ASP A 43 17.50 27.89 -45.86
CA ASP A 43 16.55 28.89 -46.38
C ASP A 43 15.13 28.60 -45.88
N MET A 44 14.72 27.32 -45.87
CA MET A 44 13.44 26.88 -45.31
C MET A 44 13.34 27.17 -43.80
N LEU A 45 14.42 26.96 -43.04
CA LEU A 45 14.46 27.21 -41.60
C LEU A 45 14.38 28.72 -41.28
N ALA A 46 14.99 29.56 -42.12
CA ALA A 46 14.89 31.02 -42.01
C ALA A 46 13.46 31.52 -42.31
N ASP A 47 12.80 30.95 -43.33
CA ASP A 47 11.39 31.21 -43.61
C ASP A 47 10.48 30.76 -42.47
N PHE A 48 10.75 29.59 -41.90
CA PHE A 48 10.00 29.06 -40.78
C PHE A 48 10.11 29.97 -39.54
N GLY A 49 11.31 30.48 -39.23
CA GLY A 49 11.50 31.47 -38.16
C GLY A 49 10.68 32.75 -38.38
N ARG A 50 10.61 33.26 -39.61
CA ARG A 50 9.75 34.42 -39.95
C ARG A 50 8.27 34.12 -39.77
N GLN A 51 7.82 32.92 -40.16
CA GLN A 51 6.43 32.49 -40.00
C GLN A 51 6.04 32.34 -38.52
N MET A 52 6.94 31.84 -37.67
CA MET A 52 6.71 31.78 -36.22
C MET A 52 6.47 33.16 -35.62
N GLU A 53 7.24 34.19 -36.01
CA GLU A 53 7.02 35.56 -35.52
C GLU A 53 5.69 36.16 -36.00
N GLN A 54 5.31 35.89 -37.24
CA GLN A 54 4.03 36.34 -37.80
C GLN A 54 2.85 35.66 -37.10
N LEU A 55 2.93 34.35 -36.89
CA LEU A 55 1.90 33.58 -36.20
C LEU A 55 1.80 33.97 -34.73
N ALA A 56 2.94 34.21 -34.06
CA ALA A 56 2.96 34.70 -32.69
C ALA A 56 2.21 36.04 -32.54
N LYS A 57 2.33 36.96 -33.51
CA LYS A 57 1.57 38.22 -33.52
C LYS A 57 0.07 38.00 -33.71
N GLN A 58 -0.33 36.98 -34.46
CA GLN A 58 -1.73 36.66 -34.73
C GLN A 58 -2.43 35.99 -33.53
N ILE A 59 -1.71 35.14 -32.79
CA ILE A 59 -2.27 34.40 -31.66
C ILE A 59 -2.05 35.09 -30.30
N ASP A 60 -1.31 36.20 -30.26
CA ASP A 60 -0.92 36.93 -29.03
C ASP A 60 -2.10 37.31 -28.13
N GLN A 61 -3.22 37.68 -28.77
CA GLN A 61 -4.43 38.11 -28.05
C GLN A 61 -5.27 36.93 -27.54
N THR A 62 -5.13 35.75 -28.16
CA THR A 62 -5.93 34.55 -27.85
C THR A 62 -5.18 33.52 -27.01
N GLN A 63 -3.85 33.43 -27.15
CA GLN A 63 -2.96 32.46 -26.53
C GLN A 63 -1.57 33.11 -26.28
N PRO A 64 -1.46 33.97 -25.25
CA PRO A 64 -0.25 34.78 -25.02
C PRO A 64 0.99 33.95 -24.67
N ASP A 65 0.83 32.82 -23.96
CA ASP A 65 1.94 31.95 -23.58
C ASP A 65 2.54 31.22 -24.80
N ASP A 66 1.70 30.80 -25.74
CA ASP A 66 2.14 30.14 -26.98
C ASP A 66 2.75 31.15 -27.97
N ALA A 67 2.21 32.37 -28.03
CA ALA A 67 2.83 33.48 -28.75
C ALA A 67 4.21 33.85 -28.20
N ALA A 68 4.39 33.85 -26.88
CA ALA A 68 5.69 34.09 -26.24
C ALA A 68 6.71 33.00 -26.61
N LYS A 69 6.31 31.72 -26.56
CA LYS A 69 7.17 30.57 -26.94
C LYS A 69 7.57 30.61 -28.42
N LEU A 70 6.65 30.93 -29.32
CA LEU A 70 6.95 31.09 -30.75
C LEU A 70 7.94 32.24 -31.01
N ARG A 71 7.81 33.36 -30.29
CA ARG A 71 8.78 34.46 -30.38
C ARG A 71 10.15 34.06 -29.83
N GLU A 72 10.18 33.38 -28.70
CA GLU A 72 11.41 32.93 -28.07
C GLU A 72 12.14 31.90 -28.93
N ALA A 73 11.41 30.97 -29.57
CA ALA A 73 11.97 30.01 -30.52
C ALA A 73 12.48 30.66 -31.80
N ALA A 74 11.73 31.61 -32.38
CA ALA A 74 12.17 32.38 -33.54
C ALA A 74 13.42 33.21 -33.24
N LYS A 75 13.48 33.80 -32.04
CA LYS A 75 14.64 34.52 -31.53
C LYS A 75 15.82 33.58 -31.31
N ALA A 76 15.62 32.40 -30.74
CA ALA A 76 16.67 31.41 -30.52
C ALA A 76 17.25 30.86 -31.84
N LEU A 77 16.44 30.70 -32.90
CA LEU A 77 16.92 30.37 -34.25
C LEU A 77 17.94 31.40 -34.80
N HIS A 78 17.77 32.67 -34.44
CA HIS A 78 18.67 33.75 -34.86
C HIS A 78 19.83 33.97 -33.88
N GLU A 79 19.58 33.96 -32.57
CA GLU A 79 20.57 34.25 -31.51
C GLU A 79 21.56 33.12 -31.28
N LYS A 80 21.14 31.84 -31.42
CA LYS A 80 22.04 30.68 -31.27
C LYS A 80 22.91 30.42 -32.50
N LEU A 81 22.92 31.36 -33.46
CA LEU A 81 23.70 31.30 -34.69
C LEU A 81 23.39 30.06 -35.56
N VAL A 82 22.22 29.43 -35.43
CA VAL A 82 21.83 28.20 -36.16
C VAL A 82 21.94 28.40 -37.66
N LEU A 83 21.44 29.52 -38.19
CA LEU A 83 21.54 29.85 -39.61
C LEU A 83 22.99 30.11 -40.06
N ASN A 84 23.84 30.64 -39.17
CA ASN A 84 25.25 30.90 -39.47
C ASN A 84 26.08 29.60 -39.40
N ASP A 85 25.79 28.72 -38.44
CA ASP A 85 26.41 27.40 -38.33
C ASP A 85 26.05 26.52 -39.55
N MET A 86 24.81 26.61 -40.05
CA MET A 86 24.43 25.95 -41.33
C MET A 86 25.20 26.52 -42.52
N GLU A 87 25.49 27.82 -42.54
CA GLU A 87 26.31 28.45 -43.58
C GLU A 87 27.78 28.00 -43.51
N GLU A 88 28.30 27.75 -42.32
CA GLU A 88 29.61 27.13 -42.12
C GLU A 88 29.63 25.66 -42.56
N VAL A 89 28.59 24.87 -42.26
CA VAL A 89 28.46 23.49 -42.76
C VAL A 89 28.43 23.48 -44.29
N ILE A 90 27.68 24.37 -44.94
CA ILE A 90 27.63 24.50 -46.41
C ILE A 90 29.01 24.84 -46.98
N LYS A 91 29.78 25.72 -46.34
CA LYS A 91 31.17 26.03 -46.77
C LYS A 91 32.08 24.81 -46.63
N LEU A 92 32.04 24.12 -45.48
CA LEU A 92 32.85 22.93 -45.23
C LEU A 92 32.51 21.79 -46.19
N LEU A 93 31.24 21.63 -46.58
CA LEU A 93 30.80 20.67 -47.59
C LEU A 93 31.28 21.05 -49.00
N ASN A 94 31.21 22.33 -49.39
CA ASN A 94 31.74 22.79 -50.69
C ASN A 94 33.28 22.65 -50.78
N ASP A 95 33.98 22.80 -49.65
CA ASP A 95 35.44 22.63 -49.55
C ASP A 95 35.86 21.15 -49.39
N ALA A 96 34.91 20.21 -49.47
CA ALA A 96 35.10 18.76 -49.28
C ALA A 96 35.69 18.35 -47.91
N ARG A 97 35.54 19.19 -46.87
CA ARG A 97 35.99 18.93 -45.49
C ARG A 97 34.90 18.22 -44.68
N ILE A 98 34.58 16.99 -45.08
CA ILE A 98 33.44 16.21 -44.57
C ILE A 98 33.50 15.97 -43.05
N ILE A 99 34.68 15.66 -42.50
CA ILE A 99 34.81 15.35 -41.06
C ILE A 99 34.44 16.57 -40.19
N GLU A 100 34.86 17.76 -40.61
CA GLU A 100 34.57 19.00 -39.91
C GLU A 100 33.11 19.42 -40.11
N ALA A 101 32.56 19.20 -41.31
CA ALA A 101 31.13 19.40 -41.58
C ALA A 101 30.27 18.52 -40.67
N VAL A 102 30.60 17.24 -40.48
CA VAL A 102 29.87 16.31 -39.60
C VAL A 102 29.95 16.73 -38.13
N ALA A 103 31.12 17.15 -37.65
CA ALA A 103 31.27 17.66 -36.29
C ALA A 103 30.39 18.90 -36.05
N LYS A 104 30.38 19.82 -37.02
CA LYS A 104 29.58 21.05 -36.96
C LYS A 104 28.07 20.77 -37.10
N GLN A 105 27.68 19.80 -37.92
CA GLN A 105 26.29 19.34 -38.08
C GLN A 105 25.77 18.67 -36.79
N THR A 106 26.65 18.01 -36.03
CA THR A 106 26.32 17.44 -34.71
C THR A 106 26.07 18.55 -33.68
N GLU A 107 26.90 19.59 -33.67
CA GLU A 107 26.69 20.78 -32.83
C GLU A 107 25.36 21.49 -33.17
N LEU A 108 25.08 21.64 -34.47
CA LEU A 108 23.84 22.20 -34.99
C LEU A 108 22.60 21.39 -34.57
N LYS A 109 22.68 20.06 -34.65
CA LYS A 109 21.60 19.16 -34.20
C LYS A 109 21.26 19.38 -32.72
N ASN A 110 22.26 19.49 -31.85
CA ASN A 110 22.04 19.74 -30.43
C ASN A 110 21.38 21.11 -30.19
N LYS A 111 21.80 22.15 -30.92
CA LYS A 111 21.18 23.49 -30.84
C LYS A 111 19.72 23.47 -31.30
N LEU A 112 19.40 22.72 -32.36
CA LEU A 112 18.03 22.52 -32.84
C LEU A 112 17.17 21.73 -31.85
N GLU A 113 17.72 20.70 -31.19
CA GLU A 113 17.05 19.96 -30.12
C GLU A 113 16.76 20.85 -28.90
N GLU A 114 17.65 21.76 -28.54
CA GLU A 114 17.40 22.75 -27.48
C GLU A 114 16.29 23.76 -27.87
N ILE A 115 16.23 24.20 -29.12
CA ILE A 115 15.15 25.08 -29.61
C ILE A 115 13.80 24.33 -29.61
N LEU A 116 13.82 23.04 -29.99
CA LEU A 116 12.66 22.16 -29.92
C LEU A 116 12.19 21.95 -28.47
N PHE A 117 13.14 21.86 -27.53
CA PHE A 117 12.87 21.83 -26.10
C PHE A 117 12.21 23.13 -25.61
N THR A 118 12.65 24.31 -26.08
CA THR A 118 11.99 25.59 -25.78
C THR A 118 10.56 25.66 -26.36
N LEU A 119 10.34 25.17 -27.58
CA LEU A 119 9.02 25.12 -28.22
C LEU A 119 8.04 24.15 -27.52
N LEU A 120 8.52 23.00 -27.05
CA LEU A 120 7.73 21.99 -26.32
C LEU A 120 7.75 22.20 -24.79
N GLY A 121 8.30 23.33 -24.33
CA GLY A 121 9.04 23.54 -23.07
C GLY A 121 8.29 23.61 -21.75
N GLN A 122 7.24 22.81 -21.53
CA GLN A 122 6.70 22.59 -20.18
C GLN A 122 6.26 21.13 -20.02
N LYS A 123 5.37 20.67 -20.89
CA LYS A 123 4.71 19.37 -20.84
C LYS A 123 5.64 18.14 -20.92
N ARG A 124 6.68 18.20 -21.77
CA ARG A 124 7.67 17.11 -21.88
C ARG A 124 8.61 17.05 -20.68
N SER A 125 8.99 18.22 -20.13
CA SER A 125 9.80 18.32 -18.91
C SER A 125 9.06 17.79 -17.69
N ASP A 126 7.76 18.06 -17.59
CA ASP A 126 6.94 17.62 -16.46
C ASP A 126 6.71 16.10 -16.49
N LEU A 127 6.52 15.50 -17.67
CA LEU A 127 6.44 14.05 -17.81
C LEU A 127 7.76 13.33 -17.43
N GLU A 128 8.92 13.90 -17.79
CA GLU A 128 10.22 13.35 -17.41
C GLU A 128 10.49 13.48 -15.91
N LYS A 129 10.10 14.59 -15.29
CA LYS A 129 10.16 14.77 -13.83
C LYS A 129 9.28 13.75 -13.10
N LEU A 130 8.04 13.56 -13.55
CA LEU A 130 7.11 12.58 -12.97
C LEU A 130 7.66 11.14 -13.10
N LYS A 131 8.24 10.79 -14.25
CA LYS A 131 8.87 9.48 -14.43
C LYS A 131 10.04 9.25 -13.49
N LYS A 132 10.91 10.26 -13.32
CA LYS A 132 12.03 10.19 -12.39
C LYS A 132 11.55 10.06 -10.94
N GLU A 133 10.57 10.87 -10.53
CA GLU A 133 9.98 10.79 -9.20
C GLU A 133 9.38 9.39 -8.92
N ALA A 134 8.67 8.82 -9.90
CA ALA A 134 8.13 7.47 -9.78
C ALA A 134 9.21 6.38 -9.66
N GLU A 135 10.34 6.53 -10.34
CA GLU A 135 11.47 5.59 -10.24
C GLU A 135 12.14 5.67 -8.87
N ASP A 136 12.38 6.88 -8.37
CA ASP A 136 12.96 7.11 -7.05
C ASP A 136 12.06 6.54 -5.95
N ILE A 137 10.74 6.78 -6.03
CA ILE A 137 9.76 6.22 -5.10
C ILE A 137 9.77 4.68 -5.12
N LYS A 138 9.86 4.04 -6.30
CA LYS A 138 9.92 2.58 -6.39
C LYS A 138 11.16 2.01 -5.71
N LYS A 139 12.33 2.62 -5.92
CA LYS A 139 13.58 2.23 -5.23
C LYS A 139 13.44 2.36 -3.72
N VAL A 140 12.80 3.42 -3.24
CA VAL A 140 12.55 3.60 -1.81
C VAL A 140 11.56 2.57 -1.27
N LEU A 141 10.50 2.24 -2.01
CA LEU A 141 9.54 1.20 -1.61
C LEU A 141 10.19 -0.19 -1.50
N GLU A 142 11.10 -0.54 -2.42
CA GLU A 142 11.90 -1.76 -2.32
C GLU A 142 12.79 -1.74 -1.08
N ALA A 143 13.47 -0.62 -0.80
CA ALA A 143 14.28 -0.47 0.41
C ALA A 143 13.44 -0.56 1.69
N LEU A 144 12.24 0.05 1.72
CA LEU A 144 11.30 -0.02 2.84
C LEU A 144 10.85 -1.45 3.13
N ASN A 145 10.59 -2.25 2.10
CA ASN A 145 10.20 -3.64 2.28
C ASN A 145 11.29 -4.48 2.95
N GLU A 146 12.55 -4.29 2.53
CA GLU A 146 13.69 -4.95 3.19
C GLU A 146 13.90 -4.43 4.62
N LEU A 147 13.79 -3.11 4.84
CA LEU A 147 13.88 -2.50 6.18
C LEU A 147 12.83 -3.04 7.14
N LYS A 148 11.58 -3.14 6.70
CA LYS A 148 10.48 -3.70 7.50
C LYS A 148 10.73 -5.15 7.86
N LYS A 149 11.24 -5.94 6.91
CA LYS A 149 11.58 -7.34 7.13
C LYS A 149 12.71 -7.48 8.15
N ASP A 150 13.77 -6.67 8.02
CA ASP A 150 14.88 -6.62 8.98
C ASP A 150 14.35 -6.25 10.38
N GLU A 151 13.52 -5.20 10.50
CA GLU A 151 12.94 -4.74 11.77
C GLU A 151 12.01 -5.78 12.40
N GLN A 152 11.18 -6.47 11.60
CA GLN A 152 10.32 -7.55 12.09
C GLN A 152 11.11 -8.77 12.57
N GLU A 153 12.25 -9.09 11.93
CA GLU A 153 13.14 -10.15 12.41
C GLU A 153 13.76 -9.79 13.76
N ILE A 154 14.20 -8.54 13.92
CA ILE A 154 14.72 -8.03 15.20
C ILE A 154 13.62 -8.11 16.26
N LEU A 155 12.44 -7.56 15.98
CA LEU A 155 11.28 -7.59 16.89
C LEU A 155 10.93 -9.01 17.36
N LYS A 156 10.92 -9.98 16.43
CA LYS A 156 10.66 -11.37 16.78
C LYS A 156 11.69 -11.90 17.78
N LYS A 157 12.98 -11.63 17.54
CA LYS A 157 14.06 -12.07 18.43
C LYS A 157 14.01 -11.33 19.77
N THR A 158 13.73 -10.02 19.77
CA THR A 158 13.55 -9.24 21.00
C THR A 158 12.41 -9.79 21.85
N LYS A 159 11.27 -10.19 21.25
CA LYS A 159 10.16 -10.87 21.94
C LYS A 159 10.58 -12.19 22.58
N GLU A 160 11.34 -13.02 21.86
CA GLU A 160 11.86 -14.28 22.39
C GLU A 160 12.78 -14.02 23.60
N LEU A 161 13.61 -12.98 23.53
CA LEU A 161 14.48 -12.59 24.65
C LEU A 161 13.69 -12.01 25.83
N ASP A 162 12.61 -11.26 25.60
CA ASP A 162 11.79 -10.69 26.67
C ASP A 162 11.08 -11.79 27.47
N SER A 163 10.53 -12.79 26.78
CA SER A 163 9.92 -13.95 27.42
C SER A 163 10.86 -14.68 28.39
N LEU A 164 12.16 -14.73 28.09
CA LEU A 164 13.17 -15.29 28.99
C LEU A 164 13.34 -14.44 30.25
N SER A 165 13.26 -13.11 30.13
CA SER A 165 13.32 -12.17 31.25
C SER A 165 12.16 -12.38 32.22
N GLU A 166 10.94 -12.49 31.66
CA GLU A 166 9.72 -12.73 32.43
C GLU A 166 9.76 -14.08 33.15
N GLN A 167 10.23 -15.13 32.47
CA GLN A 167 10.42 -16.45 33.07
C GLN A 167 11.40 -16.41 34.25
N MET A 168 12.52 -15.70 34.13
CA MET A 168 13.48 -15.57 35.23
C MET A 168 12.89 -14.82 36.43
N LYS A 169 12.13 -13.75 36.19
CA LYS A 169 11.49 -12.97 37.25
C LYS A 169 10.42 -13.79 37.98
N ALA A 170 9.57 -14.51 37.23
CA ALA A 170 8.56 -15.40 37.80
C ALA A 170 9.19 -16.53 38.64
N LEU A 171 10.32 -17.09 38.17
CA LEU A 171 11.05 -18.11 38.92
C LEU A 171 11.67 -17.58 40.20
N GLU A 172 12.18 -16.35 40.19
CA GLU A 172 12.74 -15.70 41.38
C GLU A 172 11.67 -15.39 42.43
N GLU A 173 10.46 -15.00 41.99
CA GLU A 173 9.30 -14.84 42.86
C GLU A 173 8.88 -16.18 43.51
N LEU A 174 8.77 -17.25 42.71
CA LEU A 174 8.48 -18.59 43.23
C LEU A 174 9.52 -19.10 44.23
N LEU A 175 10.81 -18.89 43.97
CA LEU A 175 11.88 -19.25 44.91
C LEU A 175 11.69 -18.53 46.24
N GLY A 176 11.31 -17.24 46.20
CA GLY A 176 10.96 -16.46 47.38
C GLY A 176 9.75 -17.03 48.13
N GLU A 177 8.72 -17.50 47.42
CA GLU A 177 7.55 -18.16 48.03
C GLU A 177 7.91 -19.49 48.68
N VAL A 178 8.69 -20.34 48.02
CA VAL A 178 9.14 -21.62 48.59
C VAL A 178 10.01 -21.40 49.83
N ASP A 179 10.87 -20.38 49.84
CA ASP A 179 11.65 -20.01 51.03
C ASP A 179 10.76 -19.55 52.20
N LYS A 180 9.68 -18.82 51.93
CA LYS A 180 8.69 -18.46 52.96
C LYS A 180 7.97 -19.68 53.50
N LEU A 181 7.57 -20.62 52.63
CA LEU A 181 6.94 -21.89 53.04
C LEU A 181 7.88 -22.72 53.90
N LYS A 182 9.16 -22.80 53.52
CA LYS A 182 10.19 -23.50 54.28
C LYS A 182 10.38 -22.92 55.68
N LYS A 183 10.50 -21.59 55.78
CA LYS A 183 10.56 -20.90 57.09
C LYS A 183 9.30 -21.15 57.92
N ALA A 184 8.12 -21.07 57.28
CA ALA A 184 6.86 -21.33 57.97
C ALA A 184 6.78 -22.77 58.52
N GLN A 185 7.25 -23.76 57.75
CA GLN A 185 7.33 -25.15 58.19
C GLN A 185 8.30 -25.31 59.37
N GLN A 186 9.46 -24.64 59.33
CA GLN A 186 10.43 -24.66 60.44
C GLN A 186 9.87 -24.01 61.72
N ASP A 187 9.10 -22.94 61.59
CA ASP A 187 8.44 -22.31 62.74
C ASP A 187 7.40 -23.24 63.37
N LEU A 188 6.60 -23.94 62.55
CA LEU A 188 5.66 -24.96 63.04
C LEU A 188 6.32 -26.20 63.64
N MET A 189 7.55 -26.52 63.24
CA MET A 189 8.32 -27.58 63.90
C MET A 189 8.85 -27.16 65.27
N LYS A 190 9.13 -25.86 65.48
CA LYS A 190 9.56 -25.32 66.79
C LYS A 190 8.37 -25.24 67.74
N ASP A 191 7.26 -24.69 67.27
CA ASP A 191 6.02 -24.58 68.02
C ASP A 191 4.82 -24.69 67.06
N PRO A 192 4.19 -25.87 66.93
CA PRO A 192 3.09 -26.07 65.99
C PRO A 192 1.85 -25.28 66.39
N THR A 193 1.73 -24.83 67.64
CA THR A 193 0.57 -24.09 68.14
C THR A 193 0.64 -22.62 67.75
N LYS A 194 1.84 -22.08 67.51
CA LYS A 194 2.03 -20.70 67.07
C LYS A 194 1.98 -20.62 65.55
N SER A 195 1.10 -19.76 65.04
CA SER A 195 1.10 -19.48 63.61
C SER A 195 2.43 -18.83 63.19
N PRO A 196 3.03 -19.26 62.06
CA PRO A 196 4.33 -18.76 61.63
C PRO A 196 4.35 -17.25 61.44
N GLU A 197 5.49 -16.62 61.73
CA GLU A 197 5.64 -15.17 61.67
C GLU A 197 5.40 -14.63 60.25
N SER A 198 5.85 -15.36 59.23
CA SER A 198 5.61 -15.04 57.82
C SER A 198 4.11 -15.05 57.47
N MET A 199 3.35 -16.02 57.98
CA MET A 199 1.91 -16.12 57.75
C MET A 199 1.14 -15.03 58.50
N ARG A 200 1.51 -14.76 59.76
CA ARG A 200 0.93 -13.68 60.58
C ARG A 200 1.19 -12.30 59.96
N SER A 201 2.41 -12.04 59.49
CA SER A 201 2.78 -10.77 58.84
C SER A 201 2.00 -10.56 57.54
N GLU A 202 1.89 -11.57 56.68
CA GLU A 202 1.08 -11.50 55.46
C GLU A 202 -0.40 -11.28 55.75
N GLN A 203 -0.96 -11.97 56.75
CA GLN A 203 -2.35 -11.78 57.18
C GLN A 203 -2.57 -10.39 57.78
N ALA A 204 -1.66 -9.89 58.61
CA ALA A 204 -1.73 -8.54 59.18
C ALA A 204 -1.70 -7.47 58.09
N LYS A 205 -0.84 -7.64 57.08
CA LYS A 205 -0.77 -6.73 55.92
C LYS A 205 -2.04 -6.79 55.09
N SER A 206 -2.56 -7.99 54.80
CA SER A 206 -3.84 -8.15 54.08
C SER A 206 -5.01 -7.50 54.83
N LEU A 207 -5.06 -7.60 56.16
CA LEU A 207 -6.07 -6.94 56.97
C LEU A 207 -5.93 -5.42 56.92
N GLU A 208 -4.70 -4.91 56.97
CA GLU A 208 -4.44 -3.47 56.88
C GLU A 208 -4.80 -2.88 55.51
N ASP A 209 -4.45 -3.58 54.43
CA ASP A 209 -4.80 -3.17 53.07
C ASP A 209 -6.32 -3.20 52.86
N ALA A 210 -7.02 -4.19 53.42
CA ALA A 210 -8.48 -4.25 53.42
C ALA A 210 -9.11 -3.10 54.23
N MET A 211 -8.56 -2.75 55.39
CA MET A 211 -9.01 -1.59 56.16
C MET A 211 -8.82 -0.27 55.38
N LYS A 212 -7.68 -0.11 54.69
CA LYS A 212 -7.42 1.06 53.82
C LYS A 212 -8.42 1.13 52.67
N ALA A 213 -8.73 -0.01 52.04
CA ALA A 213 -9.74 -0.08 50.98
C ALA A 213 -11.13 0.31 51.50
N ILE A 214 -11.54 -0.19 52.67
CA ILE A 214 -12.82 0.20 53.30
C ILE A 214 -12.83 1.68 53.65
N GLU A 215 -11.72 2.23 54.14
CA GLU A 215 -11.63 3.66 54.43
C GLU A 215 -11.76 4.53 53.18
N GLN A 216 -11.18 4.09 52.07
CA GLN A 216 -11.37 4.75 50.78
C GLN A 216 -12.83 4.68 50.33
N MET A 217 -13.45 3.49 50.42
CA MET A 217 -14.86 3.31 50.07
C MET A 217 -15.80 4.15 50.97
N LEU A 218 -15.48 4.32 52.25
CA LEU A 218 -16.23 5.20 53.15
C LEU A 218 -16.17 6.66 52.71
N LYS A 219 -14.99 7.14 52.29
CA LYS A 219 -14.84 8.51 51.76
C LYS A 219 -15.65 8.68 50.48
N GLU A 220 -15.57 7.73 49.55
CA GLU A 220 -16.34 7.75 48.31
C GLU A 220 -17.86 7.69 48.56
N GLN A 221 -18.30 6.85 49.49
CA GLN A 221 -19.71 6.77 49.90
C GLN A 221 -20.22 8.09 50.50
N GLN A 222 -19.40 8.79 51.28
CA GLN A 222 -19.75 10.11 51.82
C GLN A 222 -19.85 11.18 50.73
N VAL A 223 -18.92 11.19 49.76
CA VAL A 223 -18.98 12.09 48.61
C VAL A 223 -20.23 11.82 47.77
N LEU A 224 -20.58 10.55 47.53
CA LEU A 224 -21.80 10.18 46.81
C LEU A 224 -23.07 10.58 47.55
N LYS A 225 -23.06 10.54 48.88
CA LYS A 225 -24.17 10.97 49.72
C LYS A 225 -24.39 12.48 49.68
N GLU A 226 -23.32 13.27 49.76
CA GLU A 226 -23.43 14.73 49.62
C GLU A 226 -23.79 15.13 48.18
N GLY A 227 -23.17 14.50 47.17
CA GLY A 227 -23.51 14.73 45.76
C GLY A 227 -24.95 14.35 45.43
N ALA A 228 -25.50 13.28 46.04
CA ALA A 228 -26.90 12.92 45.89
C ALA A 228 -27.84 13.98 46.50
N LYS A 229 -27.55 14.49 47.71
CA LYS A 229 -28.33 15.58 48.31
C LYS A 229 -28.34 16.84 47.45
N GLU A 230 -27.20 17.19 46.85
CA GLU A 230 -27.10 18.32 45.92
C GLU A 230 -27.92 18.07 44.64
N ALA A 231 -27.82 16.87 44.06
CA ALA A 231 -28.53 16.49 42.84
C ALA A 231 -30.06 16.36 43.01
N PHE A 232 -30.54 16.11 44.24
CA PHE A 232 -31.96 16.14 44.60
C PHE A 232 -32.49 17.55 44.98
N GLY A 233 -31.65 18.59 44.92
CA GLY A 233 -32.03 19.97 45.20
C GLY A 233 -33.07 20.59 44.23
N LYS A 234 -33.25 21.91 44.29
CA LYS A 234 -34.39 22.64 43.67
C LYS A 234 -34.59 22.44 42.15
N GLU A 235 -33.60 21.93 41.42
CA GLU A 235 -33.72 21.52 40.02
C GLU A 235 -33.04 20.16 39.84
N SER A 236 -33.83 19.08 39.94
CA SER A 236 -33.29 17.71 39.88
C SER A 236 -32.69 17.43 38.49
N ASN A 237 -31.37 17.22 38.45
CA ASN A 237 -30.62 17.00 37.22
C ASN A 237 -30.47 15.49 36.96
N ARG A 238 -31.32 14.94 36.08
CA ARG A 238 -31.28 13.52 35.69
C ARG A 238 -29.91 13.03 35.24
N LYS A 239 -29.11 13.87 34.59
CA LYS A 239 -27.77 13.49 34.14
C LYS A 239 -26.82 13.28 35.32
N GLN A 240 -26.85 14.18 36.30
CA GLN A 240 -26.06 14.06 37.53
C GLN A 240 -26.50 12.86 38.37
N LEU A 241 -27.81 12.59 38.47
CA LEU A 241 -28.32 11.40 39.16
C LEU A 241 -27.88 10.09 38.48
N SER A 242 -27.83 10.05 37.15
CA SER A 242 -27.30 8.90 36.41
C SER A 242 -25.80 8.70 36.67
N GLU A 243 -25.00 9.76 36.63
CA GLU A 243 -23.55 9.69 36.91
C GLU A 243 -23.26 9.25 38.36
N LEU A 244 -24.08 9.70 39.31
CA LEU A 244 -24.01 9.25 40.71
C LEU A 244 -24.44 7.79 40.86
N SER A 245 -25.46 7.35 40.10
CA SER A 245 -25.91 5.95 40.06
C SER A 245 -24.80 5.00 39.60
N ASP A 246 -24.06 5.38 38.55
CA ASP A 246 -22.96 4.58 38.01
C ASP A 246 -21.82 4.46 39.01
N LYS A 247 -21.40 5.59 39.62
CA LYS A 247 -20.38 5.59 40.67
C LYS A 247 -20.80 4.77 41.90
N GLN A 248 -22.08 4.81 42.27
CA GLN A 248 -22.63 4.01 43.35
C GLN A 248 -22.57 2.50 43.05
N SER A 249 -22.79 2.10 41.80
CA SER A 249 -22.64 0.71 41.33
C SER A 249 -21.18 0.27 41.31
N ASP A 250 -20.25 1.12 40.87
CA ASP A 250 -18.82 0.80 40.89
C ASP A 250 -18.29 0.60 42.31
N LEU A 251 -18.75 1.43 43.25
CA LEU A 251 -18.44 1.27 44.66
C LEU A 251 -19.01 -0.05 45.22
N ALA A 252 -20.21 -0.45 44.81
CA ALA A 252 -20.80 -1.74 45.16
C ALA A 252 -19.95 -2.93 44.67
N ARG A 253 -19.39 -2.82 43.46
CA ARG A 253 -18.47 -3.83 42.88
C ARG A 253 -17.17 -3.93 43.66
N GLN A 254 -16.59 -2.80 44.08
CA GLN A 254 -15.38 -2.78 44.92
C GLN A 254 -15.63 -3.43 46.29
N ALA A 255 -16.76 -3.11 46.94
CA ALA A 255 -17.13 -3.77 48.20
C ALA A 255 -17.36 -5.28 48.02
N GLY A 256 -17.95 -5.68 46.88
CA GLY A 256 -18.19 -7.07 46.55
C GLY A 256 -16.91 -7.86 46.26
N SER A 257 -15.94 -7.27 45.56
CA SER A 257 -14.64 -7.91 45.31
C SER A 257 -13.85 -8.05 46.61
N LEU A 258 -13.84 -7.02 47.47
CA LEU A 258 -13.20 -7.08 48.78
C LEU A 258 -13.86 -8.14 49.68
N SER A 259 -15.20 -8.28 49.65
CA SER A 259 -15.90 -9.35 50.38
C SER A 259 -15.44 -10.75 49.96
N ARG A 260 -15.21 -10.98 48.67
CA ARG A 260 -14.66 -12.26 48.16
C ARG A 260 -13.22 -12.48 48.62
N GLN A 261 -12.39 -11.44 48.55
CA GLN A 261 -11.01 -11.51 49.04
C GLN A 261 -10.97 -11.83 50.54
N MET A 262 -11.82 -11.19 51.34
CA MET A 262 -11.93 -11.47 52.78
C MET A 262 -12.41 -12.90 53.06
N ASN A 263 -13.29 -13.45 52.22
CA ASN A 263 -13.67 -14.85 52.34
C ASN A 263 -12.51 -15.82 52.09
N GLU A 264 -11.66 -15.53 51.11
CA GLU A 264 -10.47 -16.35 50.84
C GLU A 264 -9.43 -16.22 51.95
N SER A 265 -9.18 -15.00 52.43
CA SER A 265 -8.30 -14.76 53.58
C SER A 265 -8.81 -15.46 54.83
N ALA A 266 -10.12 -15.45 55.10
CA ALA A 266 -10.75 -16.14 56.24
C ALA A 266 -10.54 -17.66 56.20
N LYS A 267 -10.60 -18.29 55.02
CA LYS A 267 -10.32 -19.73 54.88
C LYS A 267 -8.88 -20.10 55.25
N SER A 268 -7.94 -19.18 55.02
CA SER A 268 -6.52 -19.37 55.34
C SER A 268 -6.12 -18.91 56.75
N ALA A 269 -7.03 -18.29 57.48
CA ALA A 269 -6.80 -17.90 58.87
C ALA A 269 -6.65 -19.16 59.74
N SER A 270 -5.73 -19.12 60.69
CA SER A 270 -5.45 -20.25 61.58
C SER A 270 -6.27 -20.20 62.87
N ASP A 271 -6.51 -19.01 63.44
CA ASP A 271 -7.27 -18.83 64.69
C ASP A 271 -8.76 -18.56 64.46
N GLU A 272 -9.60 -19.20 65.27
CA GLU A 272 -11.07 -19.14 65.17
C GLU A 272 -11.64 -17.75 65.43
N ALA A 273 -11.06 -16.97 66.36
CA ALA A 273 -11.51 -15.61 66.63
C ALA A 273 -11.21 -14.68 65.44
N THR A 274 -10.10 -14.93 64.73
CA THR A 274 -9.74 -14.21 63.52
C THR A 274 -10.66 -14.60 62.35
N LYS A 275 -11.03 -15.88 62.23
CA LYS A 275 -12.03 -16.36 61.24
C LYS A 275 -13.41 -15.72 61.44
N GLU A 276 -13.93 -15.74 62.67
CA GLU A 276 -15.23 -15.16 62.97
C GLU A 276 -15.24 -13.64 62.77
N ALA A 277 -14.17 -12.94 63.13
CA ALA A 277 -14.04 -11.51 62.85
C ALA A 277 -13.99 -11.20 61.34
N MET A 278 -13.25 -11.99 60.54
CA MET A 278 -13.24 -11.83 59.08
C MET A 278 -14.58 -12.21 58.43
N LYS A 279 -15.30 -13.18 58.98
CA LYS A 279 -16.67 -13.54 58.55
C LYS A 279 -17.64 -12.40 58.83
N GLY A 280 -17.57 -11.77 60.01
CA GLY A 280 -18.33 -10.57 60.32
C GLY A 280 -18.03 -9.42 59.34
N ALA A 281 -16.75 -9.20 59.01
CA ALA A 281 -16.36 -8.22 58.01
C ALA A 281 -16.92 -8.54 56.61
N ARG A 282 -16.91 -9.81 56.21
CA ARG A 282 -17.48 -10.28 54.94
C ARG A 282 -18.99 -10.04 54.86
N GLU A 283 -19.72 -10.39 55.93
CA GLU A 283 -21.18 -10.22 56.02
C GLU A 283 -21.56 -8.74 56.01
N ALA A 284 -20.79 -7.88 56.68
CA ALA A 284 -20.95 -6.43 56.64
C ALA A 284 -20.65 -5.85 55.24
N LEU A 285 -19.60 -6.33 54.56
CA LEU A 285 -19.32 -5.92 53.17
C LEU A 285 -20.41 -6.37 52.20
N ALA A 286 -20.96 -7.57 52.36
CA ALA A 286 -22.07 -8.05 51.54
C ALA A 286 -23.33 -7.19 51.73
N ARG A 287 -23.67 -6.86 52.99
CA ARG A 287 -24.75 -5.92 53.31
C ARG A 287 -24.50 -4.54 52.69
N SER A 288 -23.27 -4.05 52.75
CA SER A 288 -22.87 -2.80 52.10
C SER A 288 -23.10 -2.86 50.58
N THR A 289 -22.66 -3.93 49.91
CA THR A 289 -22.88 -4.12 48.46
C THR A 289 -24.37 -4.09 48.10
N ASP A 290 -25.21 -4.79 48.86
CA ASP A 290 -26.65 -4.81 48.63
C ASP A 290 -27.29 -3.43 48.82
N ALA A 291 -26.90 -2.71 49.89
CA ALA A 291 -27.36 -1.35 50.16
C ALA A 291 -26.91 -0.37 49.06
N MET A 292 -25.66 -0.47 48.58
CA MET A 292 -25.16 0.35 47.47
C MET A 292 -25.89 0.07 46.15
N ASN A 293 -26.18 -1.20 45.85
CA ASN A 293 -26.98 -1.56 44.66
C ASN A 293 -28.39 -0.98 44.74
N LYS A 294 -29.06 -1.08 45.90
CA LYS A 294 -30.37 -0.47 46.13
C LYS A 294 -30.32 1.06 46.07
N ALA A 295 -29.23 1.68 46.54
CA ALA A 295 -29.01 3.12 46.42
C ALA A 295 -28.83 3.56 44.96
N SER A 296 -28.07 2.81 44.17
CA SER A 296 -27.92 3.04 42.71
C SER A 296 -29.27 2.92 42.00
N GLU A 297 -30.05 1.88 42.31
CA GLU A 297 -31.40 1.73 41.76
C GLU A 297 -32.33 2.89 42.17
N ALA A 298 -32.28 3.33 43.42
CA ALA A 298 -33.06 4.48 43.90
C ALA A 298 -32.63 5.81 43.23
N LEU A 299 -31.33 6.02 43.00
CA LEU A 299 -30.78 7.16 42.26
C LEU A 299 -31.31 7.19 40.83
N SER A 300 -31.29 6.05 40.14
CA SER A 300 -31.81 5.93 38.77
C SER A 300 -33.31 6.23 38.66
N LYS A 301 -34.06 5.92 39.72
CA LYS A 301 -35.51 6.17 39.83
C LYS A 301 -35.85 7.56 40.37
N GLY A 302 -34.86 8.33 40.79
CA GLY A 302 -35.05 9.64 41.41
C GLY A 302 -35.74 9.60 42.79
N ASP A 303 -35.65 8.49 43.52
CA ASP A 303 -36.25 8.33 44.85
C ASP A 303 -35.27 8.82 45.93
N GLU A 304 -35.35 10.11 46.28
CA GLU A 304 -34.45 10.77 47.24
C GLU A 304 -34.42 10.07 48.60
N LYS A 305 -35.61 9.73 49.13
CA LYS A 305 -35.74 9.14 50.46
C LYS A 305 -35.05 7.77 50.51
N LYS A 306 -35.35 6.88 49.55
CA LYS A 306 -34.71 5.56 49.50
C LYS A 306 -33.24 5.65 49.16
N THR A 307 -32.83 6.62 48.34
CA THR A 307 -31.40 6.85 48.08
C THR A 307 -30.67 7.17 49.37
N SER A 308 -31.18 8.12 50.17
CA SER A 308 -30.56 8.52 51.43
C SER A 308 -30.51 7.39 52.46
N GLU A 309 -31.61 6.64 52.60
CA GLU A 309 -31.71 5.48 53.50
C GLU A 309 -30.69 4.39 53.13
N ASN A 310 -30.67 3.97 51.86
CA ASN A 310 -29.75 2.93 51.38
C ASN A 310 -28.28 3.40 51.41
N GLN A 311 -27.99 4.67 51.13
CA GLN A 311 -26.63 5.20 51.23
C GLN A 311 -26.13 5.25 52.68
N LYS A 312 -27.02 5.52 53.64
CA LYS A 312 -26.70 5.48 55.07
C LYS A 312 -26.48 4.05 55.55
N GLU A 313 -27.32 3.11 55.13
CA GLU A 313 -27.15 1.67 55.43
C GLU A 313 -25.81 1.14 54.89
N ALA A 314 -25.43 1.52 53.68
CA ALA A 314 -24.12 1.19 53.10
C ALA A 314 -22.95 1.76 53.92
N GLU A 315 -23.05 3.02 54.36
CA GLU A 315 -22.03 3.67 55.19
C GLU A 315 -21.89 2.97 56.56
N GLU A 316 -23.00 2.60 57.19
CA GLU A 316 -23.00 1.87 58.47
C GLU A 316 -22.42 0.47 58.33
N ALA A 317 -22.77 -0.25 57.26
CA ALA A 317 -22.24 -1.57 56.95
C ALA A 317 -20.73 -1.54 56.66
N LEU A 318 -20.21 -0.52 55.95
CA LEU A 318 -18.77 -0.32 55.77
C LEU A 318 -18.04 -0.04 57.09
N LYS A 319 -18.63 0.76 58.00
CA LYS A 319 -18.06 1.01 59.34
C LYS A 319 -18.03 -0.27 60.17
N GLU A 320 -19.09 -1.07 60.11
CA GLU A 320 -19.16 -2.37 60.77
C GLU A 320 -18.08 -3.32 60.22
N ALA A 321 -17.89 -3.35 58.90
CA ALA A 321 -16.83 -4.13 58.26
C ALA A 321 -15.43 -3.68 58.72
N LYS A 322 -15.17 -2.38 58.78
CA LYS A 322 -13.89 -1.83 59.29
C LYS A 322 -13.64 -2.27 60.74
N LYS A 323 -14.64 -2.11 61.61
CA LYS A 323 -14.55 -2.51 63.03
C LYS A 323 -14.33 -4.01 63.20
N ALA A 324 -14.96 -4.83 62.37
CA ALA A 324 -14.76 -6.28 62.36
C ALA A 324 -13.32 -6.64 61.93
N LEU A 325 -12.74 -5.95 60.94
CA LEU A 325 -11.34 -6.13 60.56
C LEU A 325 -10.36 -5.64 61.65
N GLU A 326 -10.64 -4.54 62.34
CA GLU A 326 -9.86 -4.09 63.50
C GLU A 326 -9.87 -5.15 64.61
N GLY A 327 -11.04 -5.74 64.89
CA GLY A 327 -11.16 -6.87 65.80
C GLY A 327 -10.38 -8.12 65.34
N ALA A 328 -10.35 -8.39 64.03
CA ALA A 328 -9.55 -9.47 63.46
C ALA A 328 -8.04 -9.23 63.63
N LYS A 329 -7.58 -7.97 63.45
CA LYS A 329 -6.18 -7.58 63.66
C LYS A 329 -5.77 -7.71 65.13
N ASP A 330 -6.63 -7.31 66.05
CA ASP A 330 -6.40 -7.46 67.50
C ASP A 330 -6.42 -8.93 67.94
N ALA A 331 -7.31 -9.75 67.37
CA ALA A 331 -7.36 -11.19 67.63
C ALA A 331 -6.10 -11.90 67.12
N LEU A 332 -5.62 -11.53 65.93
CA LEU A 332 -4.37 -12.04 65.35
C LEU A 332 -3.17 -11.76 66.28
N ALA A 333 -3.13 -10.57 66.88
CA ALA A 333 -2.08 -10.15 67.82
C ALA A 333 -2.15 -10.83 69.20
N LYS A 334 -3.32 -11.28 69.65
CA LYS A 334 -3.55 -11.84 71.00
C LYS A 334 -3.54 -13.37 71.09
N SER A 335 -3.24 -14.08 70.00
CA SER A 335 -3.38 -15.54 69.87
C SER A 335 -2.38 -16.41 70.68
N GLU A 336 -1.95 -16.00 71.88
CA GLU A 336 -0.76 -16.57 72.54
C GLU A 336 -0.97 -17.56 73.70
N GLN A 337 -2.18 -17.92 74.15
CA GLN A 337 -2.30 -18.97 75.18
C GLN A 337 -3.69 -19.61 75.23
N LYS A 338 -3.78 -20.92 74.97
CA LYS A 338 -5.02 -21.71 75.05
C LYS A 338 -4.74 -23.12 75.60
N SER A 339 -5.80 -23.81 76.04
CA SER A 339 -5.75 -25.13 76.69
C SER A 339 -5.20 -26.24 75.79
N SER A 340 -4.84 -27.41 76.36
CA SER A 340 -4.22 -28.53 75.63
C SER A 340 -5.04 -29.06 74.43
N GLU A 341 -6.36 -28.98 74.49
CA GLU A 341 -7.27 -29.44 73.42
C GLU A 341 -7.41 -28.39 72.30
N GLU A 342 -7.42 -27.10 72.67
CA GLU A 342 -7.36 -25.98 71.72
C GLU A 342 -6.00 -25.89 71.02
N ALA A 343 -4.92 -26.28 71.70
CA ALA A 343 -3.57 -26.31 71.15
C ALA A 343 -3.40 -27.34 70.03
N SER A 344 -3.98 -28.54 70.19
CA SER A 344 -3.99 -29.59 69.15
C SER A 344 -4.78 -29.17 67.92
N LYS A 345 -5.96 -28.56 68.13
CA LYS A 345 -6.78 -28.01 67.04
C LYS A 345 -6.05 -26.88 66.31
N GLN A 346 -5.40 -25.98 67.03
CA GLN A 346 -4.61 -24.89 66.46
C GLN A 346 -3.41 -25.41 65.65
N ALA A 347 -2.70 -26.41 66.17
CA ALA A 347 -1.60 -27.07 65.46
C ALA A 347 -2.06 -27.69 64.14
N SER A 348 -3.19 -28.40 64.17
CA SER A 348 -3.82 -28.94 62.96
C SER A 348 -4.19 -27.85 61.95
N GLN A 349 -4.82 -26.76 62.41
CA GLN A 349 -5.25 -25.64 61.57
C GLN A 349 -4.05 -24.90 60.94
N ASN A 350 -3.02 -24.61 61.72
CA ASN A 350 -1.78 -23.99 61.24
C ASN A 350 -1.13 -24.84 60.14
N GLN A 351 -1.05 -26.16 60.36
CA GLN A 351 -0.42 -27.07 59.42
C GLN A 351 -1.23 -27.23 58.13
N ASN A 352 -2.56 -27.32 58.23
CA ASN A 352 -3.45 -27.38 57.06
C ASN A 352 -3.46 -26.06 56.27
N ALA A 353 -3.36 -24.91 56.94
CA ALA A 353 -3.23 -23.61 56.28
C ALA A 353 -1.91 -23.53 55.49
N LEU A 354 -0.83 -24.10 56.02
CA LEU A 354 0.44 -24.17 55.32
C LEU A 354 0.36 -25.10 54.11
N ALA A 355 -0.28 -26.27 54.24
CA ALA A 355 -0.55 -27.19 53.14
C ALA A 355 -1.27 -26.49 51.97
N GLN A 356 -2.34 -25.73 52.25
CA GLN A 356 -3.08 -24.98 51.23
C GLN A 356 -2.24 -23.91 50.54
N LYS A 357 -1.34 -23.23 51.26
CA LYS A 357 -0.41 -22.29 50.63
C LYS A 357 0.59 -23.03 49.73
N THR A 358 1.10 -24.18 50.18
CA THR A 358 1.99 -25.02 49.39
C THR A 358 1.31 -25.53 48.11
N ASP A 359 0.05 -25.94 48.17
CA ASP A 359 -0.74 -26.32 46.98
C ASP A 359 -0.84 -25.18 45.98
N LYS A 360 -1.15 -23.95 46.43
CA LYS A 360 -1.21 -22.77 45.55
C LYS A 360 0.12 -22.49 44.86
N VAL A 361 1.23 -22.57 45.59
CA VAL A 361 2.57 -22.42 45.00
C VAL A 361 2.85 -23.56 44.02
N SER A 362 2.41 -24.79 44.33
CA SER A 362 2.51 -25.93 43.41
C SER A 362 1.73 -25.72 42.11
N GLU A 363 0.52 -25.18 42.18
CA GLU A 363 -0.29 -24.83 40.99
C GLU A 363 0.41 -23.77 40.13
N SER A 364 0.98 -22.74 40.74
CA SER A 364 1.77 -21.70 40.04
C SER A 364 2.99 -22.31 39.34
N VAL A 365 3.74 -23.19 40.03
CA VAL A 365 4.87 -23.92 39.45
C VAL A 365 4.40 -24.82 38.30
N GLY A 366 3.29 -25.53 38.47
CA GLY A 366 2.72 -26.41 37.45
C GLY A 366 2.25 -25.68 36.20
N ASN A 367 1.71 -24.47 36.34
CA ASN A 367 1.34 -23.63 35.21
C ASN A 367 2.57 -23.19 34.39
N MET A 368 3.69 -22.87 35.06
CA MET A 368 4.95 -22.63 34.34
C MET A 368 5.53 -23.92 33.75
N ALA A 369 5.41 -25.06 34.43
CA ALA A 369 5.90 -26.35 33.94
C ALA A 369 5.26 -26.75 32.61
N LYS A 370 3.97 -26.47 32.41
CA LYS A 370 3.25 -26.74 31.14
C LYS A 370 3.87 -26.06 29.92
N ASN A 371 4.46 -24.88 30.12
CA ASN A 371 5.07 -24.08 29.06
C ASN A 371 6.60 -24.23 29.01
N ALA A 372 7.18 -25.03 29.89
CA ALA A 372 8.61 -25.24 29.98
C ALA A 372 9.06 -26.42 29.10
N PRO A 373 10.29 -26.38 28.54
CA PRO A 373 10.84 -27.52 27.80
C PRO A 373 11.02 -28.75 28.71
N SER A 374 11.05 -29.95 28.12
CA SER A 374 11.13 -31.23 28.86
C SER A 374 12.36 -31.40 29.74
N GLU A 375 13.44 -30.66 29.46
CA GLU A 375 14.67 -30.63 30.26
C GLU A 375 14.52 -29.80 31.56
N SER A 376 13.42 -29.06 31.69
CA SER A 376 13.15 -28.19 32.83
C SER A 376 12.95 -29.00 34.11
N LYS A 377 13.39 -28.43 35.23
CA LYS A 377 13.16 -28.97 36.57
C LYS A 377 11.85 -28.51 37.21
N MET A 378 11.04 -27.72 36.50
CA MET A 378 9.75 -27.21 37.00
C MET A 378 8.77 -28.33 37.36
N SER A 379 8.64 -29.39 36.56
CA SER A 379 7.77 -30.54 36.90
C SER A 379 8.24 -31.29 38.15
N SER A 380 9.56 -31.39 38.34
CA SER A 380 10.13 -32.00 39.55
C SER A 380 9.91 -31.13 40.79
N ALA A 381 9.93 -29.81 40.64
CA ALA A 381 9.59 -28.87 41.70
C ALA A 381 8.11 -28.99 42.08
N GLN A 382 7.20 -29.05 41.10
CA GLN A 382 5.77 -29.26 41.30
C GLN A 382 5.50 -30.56 42.07
N GLU A 383 6.06 -31.69 41.62
CA GLU A 383 5.87 -32.98 42.28
C GLU A 383 6.37 -32.95 43.75
N SER A 384 7.46 -32.21 44.01
CA SER A 384 7.99 -32.06 45.36
C SER A 384 7.09 -31.17 46.24
N LEU A 385 6.50 -30.12 45.69
CA LEU A 385 5.53 -29.26 46.38
C LEU A 385 4.23 -30.01 46.68
N ASP A 386 3.70 -30.79 45.73
CA ASP A 386 2.52 -31.63 45.93
C ASP A 386 2.74 -32.64 47.07
N LYS A 387 3.92 -33.28 47.11
CA LYS A 387 4.30 -34.18 48.22
C LYS A 387 4.44 -33.41 49.53
N ALA A 388 5.02 -32.21 49.52
CA ALA A 388 5.13 -31.39 50.71
C ALA A 388 3.75 -31.03 51.28
N ALA A 389 2.81 -30.60 50.44
CA ALA A 389 1.45 -30.29 50.85
C ALA A 389 0.72 -31.51 51.44
N GLN A 390 0.88 -32.69 50.82
CA GLN A 390 0.33 -33.94 51.35
C GLN A 390 0.87 -34.30 52.74
N GLU A 391 2.19 -34.17 52.96
CA GLU A 391 2.78 -34.45 54.28
C GLU A 391 2.36 -33.40 55.32
N MET A 392 2.21 -32.14 54.93
CA MET A 392 1.65 -31.11 55.80
C MET A 392 0.21 -31.44 56.20
N GLN A 393 -0.64 -31.85 55.25
CA GLN A 393 -2.01 -32.25 55.56
C GLN A 393 -2.05 -33.45 56.51
N ARG A 394 -1.19 -34.46 56.31
CA ARG A 394 -1.06 -35.60 57.23
C ARG A 394 -0.61 -35.18 58.63
N ALA A 395 0.37 -34.29 58.73
CA ALA A 395 0.78 -33.72 60.02
C ALA A 395 -0.39 -32.99 60.70
N GLY A 396 -1.20 -32.25 59.94
CA GLY A 396 -2.41 -31.61 60.43
C GLY A 396 -3.43 -32.60 61.00
N ASP A 397 -3.70 -33.70 60.29
CA ASP A 397 -4.60 -34.76 60.74
C ASP A 397 -4.06 -35.50 61.98
N GLN A 398 -2.75 -35.71 62.06
CA GLN A 398 -2.09 -36.36 63.21
C GLN A 398 -2.13 -35.46 64.45
N PHE A 399 -1.89 -34.14 64.30
CA PHE A 399 -2.07 -33.21 65.41
C PHE A 399 -3.50 -33.21 65.94
N ALA A 400 -4.51 -33.32 65.07
CA ALA A 400 -5.92 -33.38 65.47
C ALA A 400 -6.29 -34.68 66.19
N LYS A 401 -5.67 -35.82 65.85
CA LYS A 401 -5.99 -37.15 66.41
C LYS A 401 -5.17 -37.52 67.63
N GLU A 402 -3.87 -37.20 67.61
CA GLU A 402 -2.87 -37.67 68.57
C GLU A 402 -2.37 -36.56 69.51
N GLY A 403 -2.74 -35.30 69.26
CA GLY A 403 -2.33 -34.15 70.04
C GLY A 403 -1.00 -33.54 69.62
N VAL A 404 -0.60 -32.46 70.31
CA VAL A 404 0.57 -31.62 69.96
C VAL A 404 1.92 -32.36 70.10
N ASP A 405 1.99 -33.36 70.98
CA ASP A 405 3.20 -34.16 71.22
C ASP A 405 3.34 -35.37 70.28
N SER A 406 2.48 -35.48 69.25
CA SER A 406 2.53 -36.59 68.28
C SER A 406 3.90 -36.68 67.59
N GLN A 407 4.58 -37.82 67.78
CA GLN A 407 5.80 -38.12 67.05
C GLN A 407 5.54 -38.37 65.55
N ASN A 408 4.35 -38.87 65.20
CA ASN A 408 3.98 -39.06 63.80
C ASN A 408 3.84 -37.71 63.10
N ALA A 409 3.18 -36.73 63.74
CA ALA A 409 3.06 -35.36 63.22
C ALA A 409 4.43 -34.72 62.97
N ARG A 410 5.37 -34.86 63.92
CA ARG A 410 6.74 -34.35 63.75
C ARG A 410 7.48 -35.01 62.58
N LYS A 411 7.31 -36.32 62.38
CA LYS A 411 7.90 -37.02 61.22
C LYS A 411 7.32 -36.51 59.90
N SER A 412 6.00 -36.37 59.80
CA SER A 412 5.36 -35.79 58.60
C SER A 412 5.79 -34.33 58.39
N GLN A 413 6.00 -33.55 59.45
CA GLN A 413 6.58 -32.21 59.35
C GLN A 413 8.02 -32.20 58.80
N GLU A 414 8.87 -33.15 59.21
CA GLU A 414 10.23 -33.32 58.68
C GLU A 414 10.23 -33.74 57.20
N GLU A 415 9.33 -34.66 56.81
CA GLU A 415 9.17 -35.08 55.42
C GLU A 415 8.66 -33.94 54.53
N ALA A 416 7.72 -33.13 55.03
CA ALA A 416 7.28 -31.91 54.37
C ALA A 416 8.44 -30.95 54.13
N LEU A 417 9.27 -30.69 55.15
CA LEU A 417 10.44 -29.82 55.03
C LEU A 417 11.44 -30.35 53.99
N LYS A 418 11.72 -31.65 54.00
CA LYS A 418 12.60 -32.31 53.02
C LYS A 418 12.06 -32.20 51.59
N ASN A 419 10.75 -32.26 51.39
CA ASN A 419 10.14 -32.09 50.09
C ASN A 419 10.15 -30.62 49.63
N LEU A 420 9.97 -29.65 50.54
CA LEU A 420 10.20 -28.22 50.23
C LEU A 420 11.66 -27.94 49.84
N ASP A 421 12.63 -28.60 50.48
CA ASP A 421 14.04 -28.48 50.11
C ASP A 421 14.31 -29.01 48.70
N LYS A 422 13.77 -30.18 48.35
CA LYS A 422 13.85 -30.71 46.98
C LYS A 422 13.20 -29.79 45.96
N ALA A 423 12.04 -29.21 46.30
CA ALA A 423 11.37 -28.24 45.44
C ALA A 423 12.27 -27.01 45.20
N LYS A 424 12.86 -26.48 46.27
CA LYS A 424 13.80 -25.36 46.19
C LYS A 424 15.01 -25.70 45.33
N GLU A 425 15.67 -26.83 45.56
CA GLU A 425 16.81 -27.29 44.76
C GLU A 425 16.46 -27.44 43.27
N ALA A 426 15.27 -27.94 42.95
CA ALA A 426 14.78 -28.06 41.58
C ALA A 426 14.59 -26.68 40.93
N LEU A 427 13.99 -25.72 41.65
CA LEU A 427 13.84 -24.34 41.18
C LEU A 427 15.18 -23.60 41.04
N GLU A 428 16.14 -23.85 41.95
CA GLU A 428 17.50 -23.29 41.85
C GLU A 428 18.25 -23.83 40.63
N LYS A 429 18.15 -25.13 40.35
CA LYS A 429 18.72 -25.72 39.12
C LYS A 429 18.08 -25.15 37.85
N GLU A 430 16.77 -24.89 37.87
CA GLU A 430 16.12 -24.19 36.76
C GLU A 430 16.64 -22.74 36.63
N LYS A 431 16.88 -22.06 37.75
CA LYS A 431 17.43 -20.69 37.76
C LYS A 431 18.84 -20.66 37.17
N GLU A 432 19.71 -21.61 37.52
CA GLU A 432 21.04 -21.76 36.93
C GLU A 432 20.96 -21.98 35.42
N ARG A 433 20.08 -22.88 34.97
CA ARG A 433 19.88 -23.15 33.53
C ARG A 433 19.40 -21.92 32.77
N LEU A 434 18.48 -21.15 33.34
CA LEU A 434 18.02 -19.89 32.74
C LEU A 434 19.12 -18.80 32.81
N ALA A 435 19.95 -18.77 33.84
CA ALA A 435 21.09 -17.86 33.96
C ALA A 435 22.18 -18.13 32.90
N GLU A 436 22.46 -19.39 32.57
CA GLU A 436 23.34 -19.73 31.44
C GLU A 436 22.78 -19.23 30.10
N LYS A 437 21.46 -19.32 29.92
CA LYS A 437 20.79 -18.73 28.75
C LYS A 437 20.83 -17.20 28.78
N LYS A 438 20.79 -16.57 29.96
CA LYS A 438 20.90 -15.11 30.12
C LYS A 438 22.23 -14.58 29.58
N ASN A 439 23.35 -15.25 29.86
CA ASN A 439 24.66 -14.84 29.34
C ASN A 439 24.69 -14.87 27.80
N LYS A 440 24.07 -15.89 27.19
CA LYS A 440 23.88 -15.95 25.73
C LYS A 440 22.92 -14.86 25.22
N LYS A 441 21.87 -14.52 25.99
CA LYS A 441 20.94 -13.44 25.70
C LYS A 441 21.63 -12.07 25.65
N GLU A 442 22.61 -11.81 26.52
CA GLU A 442 23.37 -10.55 26.49
C GLU A 442 24.17 -10.37 25.20
N GLU A 443 24.84 -11.44 24.75
CA GLU A 443 25.55 -11.44 23.47
C GLU A 443 24.60 -11.24 22.29
N GLU A 444 23.45 -11.92 22.30
CA GLU A 444 22.43 -11.76 21.27
C GLU A 444 21.78 -10.36 21.28
N MET A 445 21.54 -9.75 22.45
CA MET A 445 21.02 -8.38 22.52
C MET A 445 22.01 -7.36 21.96
N ASN A 446 23.31 -7.53 22.20
CA ASN A 446 24.32 -6.67 21.59
C ASN A 446 24.33 -6.83 20.07
N LYS A 447 24.22 -8.05 19.54
CA LYS A 447 24.07 -8.29 18.09
C LYS A 447 22.79 -7.66 17.52
N LEU A 448 21.68 -7.74 18.24
CA LEU A 448 20.43 -7.08 17.83
C LEU A 448 20.57 -5.56 17.84
N ALA A 449 21.26 -4.98 18.82
CA ALA A 449 21.53 -3.54 18.85
C ALA A 449 22.37 -3.07 17.66
N ASP A 450 23.37 -3.86 17.24
CA ASP A 450 24.17 -3.58 16.04
C ASP A 450 23.34 -3.69 14.76
N LYS A 451 22.44 -4.69 14.68
CA LYS A 451 21.48 -4.79 13.58
C LYS A 451 20.53 -3.60 13.56
N GLN A 452 20.02 -3.18 14.71
CA GLN A 452 19.14 -2.03 14.86
C GLN A 452 19.81 -0.75 14.34
N GLU A 453 21.09 -0.55 14.65
CA GLU A 453 21.88 0.57 14.11
C GLU A 453 21.98 0.52 12.58
N ASN A 454 22.20 -0.66 12.01
CA ASN A 454 22.28 -0.82 10.56
C ASN A 454 20.94 -0.53 9.87
N VAL A 455 19.82 -1.01 10.43
CA VAL A 455 18.47 -0.74 9.92
C VAL A 455 18.14 0.75 10.04
N GLN A 456 18.51 1.39 11.15
CA GLN A 456 18.39 2.84 11.32
C GLN A 456 19.15 3.61 10.24
N LYS A 457 20.43 3.31 10.01
CA LYS A 457 21.25 3.97 8.98
C LYS A 457 20.68 3.79 7.58
N LYS A 458 20.24 2.57 7.23
CA LYS A 458 19.57 2.30 5.95
C LYS A 458 18.26 3.08 5.82
N THR A 459 17.50 3.24 6.91
CA THR A 459 16.26 4.04 6.95
C THR A 459 16.55 5.52 6.68
N ASP A 460 17.59 6.07 7.30
CA ASP A 460 18.01 7.47 7.06
C ASP A 460 18.51 7.69 5.62
N LEU A 461 19.22 6.72 5.03
CA LEU A 461 19.63 6.75 3.63
C LEU A 461 18.43 6.68 2.68
N ALA A 462 17.48 5.77 2.93
CA ALA A 462 16.25 5.65 2.13
C ALA A 462 15.44 6.95 2.19
N LYS A 463 15.34 7.56 3.37
CA LYS A 463 14.67 8.86 3.58
C LYS A 463 15.26 9.98 2.73
N GLN A 464 16.59 10.05 2.56
CA GLN A 464 17.23 11.07 1.71
C GLN A 464 16.84 10.94 0.23
N SER A 465 16.45 9.75 -0.19
CA SER A 465 16.03 9.48 -1.57
C SER A 465 14.52 9.69 -1.79
N VAL A 466 13.76 10.04 -0.74
CA VAL A 466 12.32 10.34 -0.86
C VAL A 466 12.13 11.76 -1.42
N PRO A 467 11.39 11.93 -2.53
CA PRO A 467 11.00 13.24 -3.03
C PRO A 467 10.14 14.00 -2.03
N SER A 468 10.44 15.29 -1.80
CA SER A 468 9.76 16.13 -0.80
C SER A 468 8.82 17.18 -1.40
N ASP A 469 8.58 17.13 -2.71
CA ASP A 469 7.73 18.09 -3.41
C ASP A 469 6.24 17.90 -3.10
N SER A 470 5.84 16.67 -2.77
CA SER A 470 4.45 16.30 -2.48
C SER A 470 4.14 16.21 -0.99
N LYS A 471 2.86 16.33 -0.64
CA LYS A 471 2.38 16.18 0.75
C LYS A 471 2.68 14.77 1.28
N GLN A 472 2.45 13.76 0.44
CA GLN A 472 2.69 12.36 0.72
C GLN A 472 4.20 12.09 0.90
N GLY A 473 5.05 12.67 0.05
CA GLY A 473 6.51 12.58 0.19
C GLY A 473 7.02 13.17 1.51
N LYS A 474 6.53 14.37 1.89
CA LYS A 474 6.84 14.97 3.21
C LYS A 474 6.33 14.12 4.37
N SER A 475 5.13 13.54 4.25
CA SER A 475 4.56 12.65 5.26
C SER A 475 5.41 11.38 5.43
N ALA A 476 5.80 10.75 4.32
CA ALA A 476 6.68 9.58 4.30
C ALA A 476 8.05 9.88 4.92
N GLN A 477 8.70 11.00 4.57
CA GLN A 477 9.94 11.43 5.23
C GLN A 477 9.77 11.65 6.73
N GLY A 478 8.63 12.22 7.14
CA GLY A 478 8.29 12.40 8.55
C GLY A 478 8.09 11.08 9.29
N ALA A 479 7.45 10.11 8.65
CA ALA A 479 7.25 8.76 9.17
C ALA A 479 8.58 7.99 9.29
N MET A 480 9.40 7.97 8.24
CA MET A 480 10.75 7.41 8.30
C MET A 480 11.63 8.07 9.37
N SER A 481 11.47 9.39 9.61
CA SER A 481 12.18 10.07 10.71
C SER A 481 11.73 9.60 12.09
N ARG A 482 10.45 9.31 12.27
CA ARG A 482 9.91 8.74 13.51
C ARG A 482 10.37 7.30 13.68
N ALA A 483 10.35 6.51 12.60
CA ALA A 483 10.88 5.16 12.57
C ALA A 483 12.36 5.14 13.01
N SER A 484 13.22 5.95 12.39
CA SER A 484 14.65 6.06 12.75
C SER A 484 14.87 6.42 14.23
N ARG A 485 14.06 7.35 14.79
CA ARG A 485 14.12 7.68 16.23
C ARG A 485 13.70 6.50 17.12
N ASN A 486 12.63 5.81 16.76
CA ASN A 486 12.16 4.63 17.49
C ASN A 486 13.21 3.51 17.43
N MET A 487 13.86 3.31 16.27
CA MET A 487 14.97 2.36 16.12
C MET A 487 16.17 2.73 17.00
N GLN A 488 16.49 4.03 17.12
CA GLN A 488 17.53 4.50 18.03
C GLN A 488 17.18 4.22 19.50
N SER A 489 15.92 4.45 19.89
CA SER A 489 15.44 4.11 21.23
C SER A 489 15.50 2.61 21.48
N ALA A 490 15.10 1.78 20.52
CA ALA A 490 15.21 0.33 20.58
C ALA A 490 16.66 -0.12 20.80
N LYS A 491 17.60 0.42 20.03
CA LYS A 491 19.03 0.16 20.20
C LYS A 491 19.49 0.47 21.63
N GLN A 492 19.12 1.63 22.16
CA GLN A 492 19.51 2.02 23.52
C GLN A 492 18.91 1.08 24.57
N SER A 493 17.65 0.69 24.43
CA SER A 493 17.01 -0.28 25.32
C SER A 493 17.66 -1.67 25.25
N LEU A 494 18.01 -2.15 24.05
CA LEU A 494 18.76 -3.40 23.87
C LEU A 494 20.13 -3.35 24.57
N GLN A 495 20.87 -2.25 24.46
CA GLN A 495 22.15 -2.04 25.15
C GLN A 495 22.00 -1.96 26.68
N GLN A 496 20.85 -1.45 27.15
CA GLN A 496 20.50 -1.39 28.58
C GLN A 496 19.92 -2.72 29.10
N GLN A 497 19.87 -3.75 28.26
CA GLN A 497 19.26 -5.05 28.57
C GLN A 497 17.75 -5.01 28.85
N ASP A 498 17.07 -3.95 28.40
CA ASP A 498 15.63 -3.76 28.53
C ASP A 498 14.92 -4.20 27.24
N SER A 499 14.62 -5.50 27.14
CA SER A 499 13.94 -6.11 26.00
C SER A 499 12.49 -5.63 25.84
N GLY A 500 11.80 -5.29 26.92
CA GLY A 500 10.41 -4.83 26.88
C GLY A 500 10.29 -3.43 26.26
N SER A 501 11.13 -2.49 26.68
CA SER A 501 11.17 -1.15 26.08
C SER A 501 11.70 -1.17 24.64
N ALA A 502 12.63 -2.08 24.33
CA ALA A 502 13.12 -2.29 22.97
C ALA A 502 11.98 -2.75 22.05
N GLN A 503 11.23 -3.78 22.46
CA GLN A 503 10.09 -4.31 21.70
C GLN A 503 9.06 -3.22 21.37
N GLN A 504 8.67 -2.39 22.34
CA GLN A 504 7.70 -1.32 22.11
C GLN A 504 8.21 -0.28 21.10
N SER A 505 9.52 -0.02 21.12
CA SER A 505 10.15 0.93 20.20
C SER A 505 10.23 0.34 18.78
N GLU A 506 10.61 -0.93 18.65
CA GLU A 506 10.63 -1.68 17.39
C GLU A 506 9.23 -1.78 16.76
N GLU A 507 8.17 -2.05 17.54
CA GLU A 507 6.78 -2.08 17.05
C GLU A 507 6.34 -0.73 16.47
N LYS A 508 6.66 0.37 17.16
CA LYS A 508 6.39 1.72 16.67
C LYS A 508 7.24 2.07 15.43
N ALA A 509 8.45 1.51 15.32
CA ALA A 509 9.27 1.70 14.13
C ALA A 509 8.62 1.03 12.91
N VAL A 510 8.15 -0.21 13.05
CA VAL A 510 7.42 -0.93 11.99
C VAL A 510 6.17 -0.16 11.56
N GLU A 511 5.35 0.32 12.50
CA GLU A 511 4.13 1.09 12.19
C GLU A 511 4.43 2.36 11.37
N GLU A 512 5.51 3.07 11.71
CA GLU A 512 5.93 4.26 10.98
C GLU A 512 6.51 3.92 9.59
N LEU A 513 7.18 2.78 9.43
CA LEU A 513 7.62 2.30 8.11
C LEU A 513 6.42 1.90 7.24
N ASP A 514 5.39 1.25 7.80
CA ASP A 514 4.14 0.92 7.11
C ASP A 514 3.42 2.17 6.61
N LYS A 515 3.38 3.21 7.45
CA LYS A 515 2.81 4.50 7.08
C LYS A 515 3.60 5.15 5.93
N ALA A 516 4.93 5.12 6.01
CA ALA A 516 5.78 5.65 4.94
C ALA A 516 5.56 4.90 3.61
N GLU A 517 5.46 3.58 3.66
CA GLU A 517 5.19 2.74 2.49
C GLU A 517 3.85 3.11 1.85
N LYS A 518 2.79 3.23 2.67
CA LYS A 518 1.46 3.62 2.20
C LYS A 518 1.45 5.01 1.56
N ASP A 519 2.04 6.00 2.21
CA ASP A 519 2.12 7.37 1.67
C ASP A 519 2.85 7.39 0.32
N LEU A 520 3.92 6.62 0.18
CA LEU A 520 4.69 6.50 -1.07
C LEU A 520 3.92 5.73 -2.16
N GLN A 521 3.17 4.68 -1.80
CA GLN A 521 2.29 3.97 -2.74
C GLN A 521 1.17 4.88 -3.26
N ASP A 522 0.56 5.67 -2.38
CA ASP A 522 -0.47 6.66 -2.74
C ASP A 522 0.11 7.73 -3.66
N ARG A 523 1.32 8.23 -3.39
CA ARG A 523 2.02 9.17 -4.28
C ARG A 523 2.35 8.55 -5.63
N LEU A 524 2.83 7.30 -5.66
CA LEU A 524 3.13 6.60 -6.90
C LEU A 524 1.86 6.41 -7.75
N ALA A 525 0.72 6.14 -7.12
CA ALA A 525 -0.57 6.05 -7.81
C ALA A 525 -1.00 7.41 -8.39
N GLU A 526 -0.81 8.50 -7.65
CA GLU A 526 -1.06 9.87 -8.11
C GLU A 526 -0.19 10.23 -9.32
N ILE A 527 1.12 9.99 -9.25
CA ILE A 527 2.06 10.23 -10.36
C ILE A 527 1.67 9.42 -11.61
N ASN A 528 1.35 8.13 -11.44
CA ASN A 528 0.91 7.30 -12.56
C ASN A 528 -0.35 7.85 -13.23
N LYS A 529 -1.27 8.44 -12.45
CA LYS A 529 -2.48 9.08 -12.98
C LYS A 529 -2.14 10.37 -13.73
N GLU A 530 -1.29 11.22 -13.16
CA GLU A 530 -0.81 12.45 -13.80
C GLU A 530 -0.09 12.15 -15.13
N GLU A 531 0.80 11.16 -15.16
CA GLU A 531 1.49 10.71 -16.38
C GLU A 531 0.51 10.26 -17.46
N GLN A 532 -0.57 9.53 -17.09
CA GLN A 532 -1.59 9.11 -18.05
C GLN A 532 -2.39 10.28 -18.61
N LEU A 533 -2.80 11.23 -17.76
CA LEU A 533 -3.55 12.41 -18.19
C LEU A 533 -2.73 13.25 -19.17
N GLU A 534 -1.45 13.45 -18.85
CA GLU A 534 -0.52 14.22 -19.69
C GLU A 534 -0.32 13.55 -21.06
N LYS A 535 -0.14 12.23 -21.10
CA LYS A 535 -0.04 11.48 -22.36
C LYS A 535 -1.31 11.54 -23.22
N LEU A 536 -2.49 11.42 -22.59
CA LEU A 536 -3.77 11.53 -23.32
C LEU A 536 -3.91 12.91 -23.96
N LEU A 537 -3.50 13.96 -23.24
CA LEU A 537 -3.52 15.32 -23.75
C LEU A 537 -2.52 15.51 -24.90
N GLN A 538 -1.27 15.04 -24.75
CA GLN A 538 -0.25 15.11 -25.80
C GLN A 538 -0.68 14.40 -27.09
N LEU A 539 -1.30 13.21 -26.97
CA LEU A 539 -1.82 12.49 -28.13
C LEU A 539 -2.99 13.24 -28.79
N ALA A 540 -3.90 13.82 -28.00
CA ALA A 540 -5.01 14.60 -28.55
C ALA A 540 -4.53 15.86 -29.28
N GLU A 541 -3.57 16.61 -28.70
CA GLU A 541 -2.99 17.81 -29.29
C GLU A 541 -2.21 17.50 -30.58
N ALA A 542 -1.47 16.40 -30.60
CA ALA A 542 -0.77 15.96 -31.81
C ALA A 542 -1.75 15.59 -32.94
N LEU A 543 -2.91 14.99 -32.61
CA LEU A 543 -3.96 14.73 -33.59
C LEU A 543 -4.63 16.03 -34.07
N ASP A 544 -4.84 17.03 -33.21
CA ASP A 544 -5.36 18.34 -33.64
C ASP A 544 -4.42 19.01 -34.65
N GLU A 545 -3.11 18.87 -34.48
CA GLU A 545 -2.15 19.40 -35.44
C GLU A 545 -2.23 18.67 -36.79
N LEU A 546 -2.41 17.34 -36.78
CA LEU A 546 -2.65 16.59 -38.02
C LEU A 546 -3.98 16.99 -38.68
N ILE A 547 -5.05 17.18 -37.91
CA ILE A 547 -6.35 17.65 -38.42
C ILE A 547 -6.17 18.98 -39.14
N LYS A 548 -5.49 19.96 -38.54
CA LYS A 548 -5.25 21.28 -39.15
C LYS A 548 -4.46 21.19 -40.45
N ARG A 549 -3.50 20.27 -40.55
CA ARG A 549 -2.70 20.07 -41.76
C ARG A 549 -3.53 19.42 -42.86
N GLU A 550 -4.26 18.37 -42.52
CA GLU A 550 -5.16 17.67 -43.44
C GLU A 550 -6.29 18.58 -43.95
N GLU A 551 -6.84 19.46 -43.11
CA GLU A 551 -7.86 20.45 -43.50
C GLU A 551 -7.35 21.35 -44.62
N LYS A 552 -6.10 21.84 -44.51
CA LYS A 552 -5.48 22.68 -45.53
C LYS A 552 -5.24 21.93 -46.84
N ILE A 553 -4.85 20.65 -46.76
CA ILE A 553 -4.67 19.81 -47.94
C ILE A 553 -6.02 19.61 -48.64
N TYR A 554 -7.04 19.21 -47.89
CA TYR A 554 -8.40 19.05 -48.41
C TYR A 554 -8.95 20.31 -49.06
N GLU A 555 -8.84 21.47 -48.40
CA GLU A 555 -9.27 22.76 -48.97
C GLU A 555 -8.51 23.09 -50.26
N SER A 556 -7.19 22.89 -50.28
CA SER A 556 -6.35 23.11 -51.47
C SER A 556 -6.72 22.16 -52.62
N THR A 557 -7.03 20.90 -52.32
CA THR A 557 -7.48 19.89 -53.31
C THR A 557 -8.79 20.33 -53.96
N LYS A 558 -9.75 20.83 -53.17
CA LYS A 558 -11.03 21.36 -53.69
C LYS A 558 -10.85 22.58 -54.57
N GLU A 559 -9.99 23.52 -54.16
CA GLU A 559 -9.69 24.71 -54.94
C GLU A 559 -9.06 24.37 -56.29
N LEU A 560 -8.22 23.34 -56.34
CA LEU A 560 -7.59 22.87 -57.58
C LEU A 560 -8.57 22.12 -58.48
N GLU A 561 -9.44 21.25 -57.95
CA GLU A 561 -10.47 20.59 -58.75
C GLU A 561 -11.39 21.61 -59.44
N GLY A 562 -11.73 22.71 -58.77
CA GLY A 562 -12.51 23.80 -59.37
C GLY A 562 -11.87 24.47 -60.59
N LYS A 563 -10.54 24.33 -60.78
CA LYS A 563 -9.80 24.87 -61.94
C LYS A 563 -9.66 23.87 -63.08
N LYS A 564 -10.01 22.60 -62.87
CA LYS A 564 -9.77 21.50 -63.81
C LYS A 564 -10.46 21.68 -65.15
N GLU A 565 -11.66 22.29 -65.18
CA GLU A 565 -12.39 22.58 -66.43
C GLU A 565 -11.62 23.53 -67.37
N GLN A 566 -10.77 24.39 -66.81
CA GLN A 566 -9.92 25.34 -67.57
C GLN A 566 -8.59 24.71 -68.01
N GLY A 567 -8.32 23.46 -67.60
CA GLY A 567 -7.07 22.74 -67.84
C GLY A 567 -5.97 23.13 -66.83
N TRP A 568 -5.13 22.17 -66.48
CA TRP A 568 -4.05 22.36 -65.51
C TRP A 568 -2.93 23.26 -66.04
N LEU A 569 -2.65 24.37 -65.36
CA LEU A 569 -1.44 25.17 -65.62
C LEU A 569 -0.21 24.45 -65.04
N ARG A 570 0.98 24.86 -65.50
CA ARG A 570 2.25 24.34 -64.95
C ARG A 570 2.37 24.57 -63.44
N ALA A 571 1.88 25.71 -62.95
CA ALA A 571 1.86 26.03 -61.53
C ALA A 571 0.92 25.10 -60.73
N ASP A 572 -0.25 24.75 -61.27
CA ASP A 572 -1.20 23.85 -60.61
C ASP A 572 -0.63 22.43 -60.51
N LYS A 573 0.01 21.92 -61.57
CA LYS A 573 0.70 20.61 -61.53
C LYS A 573 1.83 20.56 -60.50
N VAL A 574 2.55 21.67 -60.32
CA VAL A 574 3.57 21.78 -59.27
C VAL A 574 2.92 21.78 -57.88
N ARG A 575 1.79 22.49 -57.69
CA ARG A 575 1.05 22.48 -56.43
C ARG A 575 0.48 21.10 -56.09
N LEU A 576 -0.04 20.35 -57.07
CA LEU A 576 -0.54 18.98 -56.87
C LEU A 576 0.56 18.04 -56.36
N LYS A 577 1.76 18.09 -56.96
CA LYS A 577 2.92 17.35 -56.44
C LYS A 577 3.34 17.79 -55.05
N GLN A 578 3.16 19.07 -54.73
CA GLN A 578 3.42 19.58 -53.39
C GLN A 578 2.39 19.08 -52.38
N LEU A 579 1.10 19.04 -52.73
CA LEU A 579 0.04 18.47 -51.89
C LEU A 579 0.28 16.98 -51.64
N ALA A 580 0.69 16.21 -52.65
CA ALA A 580 1.06 14.81 -52.47
C ALA A 580 2.21 14.62 -51.47
N LYS A 581 3.18 15.54 -51.45
CA LYS A 581 4.26 15.54 -50.44
C LYS A 581 3.75 15.90 -49.05
N GLU A 582 2.96 16.98 -48.93
CA GLU A 582 2.33 17.40 -47.68
C GLU A 582 1.48 16.26 -47.08
N GLN A 583 0.71 15.55 -47.91
CA GLN A 583 -0.08 14.37 -47.51
C GLN A 583 0.80 13.23 -46.98
N ASN A 584 1.91 12.94 -47.66
CA ASN A 584 2.88 11.94 -47.19
C ASN A 584 3.56 12.33 -45.88
N GLU A 585 3.80 13.62 -45.64
CA GLU A 585 4.33 14.14 -44.38
C GLU A 585 3.34 13.92 -43.24
N VAL A 586 2.06 14.25 -43.43
CA VAL A 586 0.99 13.98 -42.46
C VAL A 586 0.91 12.49 -42.14
N ARG A 587 0.97 11.63 -43.16
CA ARG A 587 1.01 10.16 -43.00
C ARG A 587 2.19 9.68 -42.16
N ASN A 588 3.36 10.28 -42.34
CA ASN A 588 4.57 9.88 -41.63
C ASN A 588 4.47 10.27 -40.14
N VAL A 589 4.01 11.49 -39.83
CA VAL A 589 3.78 11.93 -38.45
C VAL A 589 2.70 11.09 -37.76
N ALA A 590 1.60 10.76 -38.45
CA ALA A 590 0.60 9.82 -37.97
C ALA A 590 1.21 8.44 -37.66
N GLY A 591 2.21 8.01 -38.42
CA GLY A 591 2.93 6.75 -38.18
C GLY A 591 3.75 6.73 -36.90
N GLU A 592 4.39 7.85 -36.57
CA GLU A 592 5.07 7.99 -35.28
C GLU A 592 4.06 7.97 -34.12
N LEU A 593 2.90 8.61 -34.26
CA LEU A 593 1.84 8.53 -33.25
C LEU A 593 1.29 7.11 -33.07
N VAL A 594 1.15 6.32 -34.14
CA VAL A 594 0.76 4.91 -34.06
C VAL A 594 1.74 4.12 -33.20
N LYS A 595 3.06 4.33 -33.37
CA LYS A 595 4.09 3.68 -32.54
C LYS A 595 3.91 4.05 -31.07
N THR A 596 3.79 5.34 -30.77
CA THR A 596 3.58 5.84 -29.39
C THR A 596 2.32 5.23 -28.76
N MET A 597 1.19 5.17 -29.50
CA MET A 597 -0.06 4.58 -28.99
C MET A 597 0.06 3.08 -28.71
N ARG A 598 0.85 2.34 -29.51
CA ARG A 598 1.12 0.90 -29.29
C ARG A 598 2.00 0.66 -28.06
N GLU A 599 3.01 1.51 -27.84
CA GLU A 599 3.86 1.46 -26.64
C GLU A 599 3.05 1.62 -25.35
N GLU A 600 1.96 2.39 -25.39
CA GLU A 600 1.03 2.60 -24.28
C GLU A 600 -0.04 1.49 -24.13
N LYS A 601 0.14 0.36 -24.82
CA LYS A 601 -0.72 -0.84 -24.78
C LYS A 601 -2.18 -0.58 -25.18
N SER A 602 -2.41 0.33 -26.13
CA SER A 602 -3.71 0.41 -26.82
C SER A 602 -3.69 -0.43 -28.10
N VAL A 603 -4.82 -1.07 -28.39
CA VAL A 603 -5.00 -1.93 -29.58
C VAL A 603 -5.86 -1.23 -30.62
N ILE A 604 -6.99 -0.65 -30.21
CA ILE A 604 -7.99 -0.11 -31.15
C ILE A 604 -7.62 1.28 -31.66
N TYR A 605 -7.14 2.17 -30.78
CA TYR A 605 -6.78 3.55 -31.14
C TYR A 605 -5.65 3.63 -32.20
N PRO A 606 -4.52 2.89 -32.06
CA PRO A 606 -3.52 2.86 -33.12
C PRO A 606 -4.04 2.20 -34.41
N GLY A 607 -4.99 1.26 -34.32
CA GLY A 607 -5.62 0.64 -35.50
C GLY A 607 -6.44 1.63 -36.33
N VAL A 608 -7.21 2.51 -35.67
CA VAL A 608 -7.97 3.59 -36.32
C VAL A 608 -7.03 4.56 -37.04
N LEU A 609 -5.95 4.96 -36.37
CA LEU A 609 -4.97 5.88 -36.95
C LEU A 609 -4.20 5.24 -38.11
N GLU A 610 -3.85 3.96 -38.01
CA GLU A 610 -3.21 3.22 -39.11
C GLU A 610 -4.11 3.13 -40.34
N GLN A 611 -5.42 2.97 -40.15
CA GLN A 611 -6.38 3.03 -41.25
C GLN A 611 -6.40 4.39 -41.93
N ALA A 612 -6.37 5.48 -41.17
CA ALA A 612 -6.23 6.82 -41.74
C ALA A 612 -4.91 6.97 -42.53
N ARG A 613 -3.81 6.36 -42.06
CA ARG A 613 -2.53 6.38 -42.80
C ARG A 613 -2.57 5.67 -44.14
N PHE A 614 -3.27 4.54 -44.24
CA PHE A 614 -3.45 3.86 -45.53
C PHE A 614 -4.19 4.75 -46.52
N ASP A 615 -5.22 5.45 -46.06
CA ASP A 615 -5.96 6.41 -46.89
C ASP A 615 -5.11 7.59 -47.30
N MET A 616 -4.30 8.13 -46.37
CA MET A 616 -3.37 9.23 -46.68
C MET A 616 -2.36 8.81 -47.75
N ALA A 617 -1.95 7.54 -47.78
CA ALA A 617 -1.06 7.02 -48.83
C ALA A 617 -1.76 6.98 -50.19
N GLU A 618 -3.01 6.51 -50.24
CA GLU A 618 -3.81 6.48 -51.46
C GLU A 618 -4.13 7.89 -51.97
N ALA A 619 -4.53 8.81 -51.08
CA ALA A 619 -4.76 10.22 -51.41
C ALA A 619 -3.49 10.88 -51.98
N ALA A 620 -2.32 10.63 -51.37
CA ALA A 620 -1.06 11.16 -51.87
C ALA A 620 -0.72 10.67 -53.28
N GLU A 621 -0.97 9.39 -53.58
CA GLU A 621 -0.75 8.81 -54.91
C GLU A 621 -1.70 9.42 -55.96
N LEU A 622 -2.98 9.59 -55.61
CA LEU A 622 -3.97 10.23 -56.48
C LEU A 622 -3.58 11.69 -56.78
N LEU A 623 -3.18 12.45 -55.76
CA LEU A 623 -2.73 13.83 -55.93
C LEU A 623 -1.47 13.94 -56.81
N ASP A 624 -0.50 13.02 -56.67
CA ASP A 624 0.70 13.01 -57.52
C ASP A 624 0.34 12.71 -58.99
N ASN A 625 -0.65 11.85 -59.21
CA ASN A 625 -1.22 11.55 -60.52
C ASN A 625 -2.19 12.63 -61.05
N SER A 626 -2.33 13.76 -60.34
CA SER A 626 -3.24 14.86 -60.68
C SER A 626 -4.73 14.49 -60.68
N GLU A 627 -5.11 13.51 -59.86
CA GLU A 627 -6.50 13.09 -59.63
C GLU A 627 -7.07 13.79 -58.38
N THR A 628 -7.84 14.86 -58.58
CA THR A 628 -8.46 15.66 -57.51
C THR A 628 -9.99 15.51 -57.43
N GLY A 629 -10.55 14.49 -58.10
CA GLY A 629 -11.99 14.28 -58.22
C GLY A 629 -12.67 13.85 -56.92
N ASP A 630 -13.98 13.59 -57.00
CA ASP A 630 -14.84 13.25 -55.85
C ASP A 630 -14.29 12.13 -54.97
N TYR A 631 -13.58 11.16 -55.55
CA TYR A 631 -12.97 10.06 -54.79
C TYR A 631 -11.82 10.54 -53.89
N THR A 632 -10.90 11.35 -54.42
CA THR A 632 -9.76 11.90 -53.67
C THR A 632 -10.25 12.76 -52.52
N GLN A 633 -11.21 13.65 -52.79
CA GLN A 633 -11.83 14.51 -51.78
C GLN A 633 -12.59 13.70 -50.73
N TYR A 634 -13.26 12.61 -51.12
CA TYR A 634 -13.91 11.71 -50.17
C TYR A 634 -12.90 11.04 -49.23
N LEU A 635 -11.75 10.58 -49.75
CA LEU A 635 -10.70 9.98 -48.92
C LEU A 635 -10.15 10.98 -47.90
N GLU A 636 -9.81 12.19 -48.32
CA GLU A 636 -9.36 13.28 -47.44
C GLU A 636 -10.41 13.62 -46.37
N GLU A 637 -11.71 13.63 -46.72
CA GLU A 637 -12.79 13.85 -45.75
C GLU A 637 -12.90 12.69 -44.73
N GLN A 638 -12.73 11.44 -45.16
CA GLN A 638 -12.72 10.29 -44.24
C GLN A 638 -11.51 10.29 -43.31
N ILE A 639 -10.34 10.71 -43.81
CA ILE A 639 -9.14 10.90 -43.00
C ILE A 639 -9.41 11.92 -41.90
N LEU A 640 -9.92 13.10 -42.29
CA LEU A 640 -10.28 14.17 -41.35
C LEU A 640 -11.26 13.71 -40.27
N LYS A 641 -12.31 13.00 -40.67
CA LYS A 641 -13.31 12.48 -39.75
C LYS A 641 -12.68 11.54 -38.72
N ARG A 642 -11.83 10.60 -39.15
CA ARG A 642 -11.17 9.64 -38.24
C ARG A 642 -10.20 10.31 -37.28
N LEU A 643 -9.40 11.26 -37.76
CA LEU A 643 -8.51 12.03 -36.89
C LEU A 643 -9.31 12.78 -35.82
N ARG A 644 -10.42 13.43 -36.20
CA ARG A 644 -11.31 14.15 -35.26
C ARG A 644 -11.99 13.21 -34.27
N ASP A 645 -12.51 12.08 -34.73
CA ASP A 645 -13.15 11.08 -33.87
C ASP A 645 -12.15 10.51 -32.85
N LEU A 646 -10.91 10.26 -33.27
CA LEU A 646 -9.82 9.81 -32.41
C LEU A 646 -9.41 10.86 -31.36
N ALA A 647 -9.23 12.12 -31.78
CA ALA A 647 -8.92 13.23 -30.87
C ALA A 647 -10.05 13.45 -29.85
N ALA A 648 -11.31 13.41 -30.30
CA ALA A 648 -12.47 13.53 -29.42
C ALA A 648 -12.56 12.36 -28.42
N ALA A 649 -12.25 11.14 -28.85
CA ALA A 649 -12.23 9.99 -27.97
C ALA A 649 -11.15 10.10 -26.90
N LEU A 650 -9.93 10.52 -27.25
CA LEU A 650 -8.85 10.74 -26.28
C LEU A 650 -9.18 11.84 -25.27
N ARG A 651 -9.79 12.95 -25.72
CA ARG A 651 -10.24 14.03 -24.82
C ARG A 651 -11.34 13.57 -23.86
N ARG A 652 -12.28 12.75 -24.32
CA ARG A 652 -13.30 12.15 -23.44
C ARG A 652 -12.67 11.28 -22.36
N GLU A 653 -11.64 10.50 -22.71
CA GLU A 653 -10.90 9.70 -21.73
C GLU A 653 -10.11 10.56 -20.75
N TYR A 654 -9.51 11.67 -21.23
CA TYR A 654 -8.86 12.66 -20.39
C TYR A 654 -9.85 13.25 -19.36
N GLU A 655 -11.01 13.74 -19.81
CA GLU A 655 -12.04 14.31 -18.94
C GLU A 655 -12.63 13.28 -17.96
N ALA A 656 -12.88 12.05 -18.42
CA ALA A 656 -13.36 10.98 -17.56
C ALA A 656 -12.36 10.64 -16.44
N LYS A 657 -11.07 10.53 -16.75
CA LYS A 657 -10.01 10.28 -15.75
C LYS A 657 -9.77 11.48 -14.82
N LYS A 658 -9.96 12.70 -15.31
CA LYS A 658 -9.89 13.93 -14.51
C LYS A 658 -11.04 14.01 -13.50
N GLN A 659 -12.26 13.69 -13.91
CA GLN A 659 -13.48 13.76 -13.08
C GLN A 659 -13.62 12.62 -12.05
N GLN A 660 -12.94 11.50 -12.23
CA GLN A 660 -12.90 10.40 -11.23
C GLN A 660 -12.19 10.76 -9.91
N GLY A 661 -11.85 12.03 -9.66
CA GLY A 661 -11.33 12.51 -8.38
C GLY A 661 -12.43 12.59 -7.32
N GLY A 662 -12.82 11.47 -6.71
CA GLY A 662 -13.75 11.51 -5.58
C GLY A 662 -14.20 10.19 -4.95
N GLN A 663 -13.98 9.03 -5.57
CA GLN A 663 -14.41 7.76 -4.98
C GLN A 663 -13.26 6.77 -4.83
N GLN A 664 -12.97 6.46 -3.56
CA GLN A 664 -12.19 5.32 -3.12
C GLN A 664 -12.59 4.07 -3.91
N GLN A 665 -11.71 3.58 -4.76
CA GLN A 665 -11.63 2.15 -5.01
C GLN A 665 -10.53 1.59 -4.14
N GLY A 666 -10.96 0.97 -3.05
CA GLY A 666 -10.12 0.14 -2.22
C GLY A 666 -9.61 -1.07 -3.00
N GLN A 667 -8.36 -1.40 -2.70
CA GLN A 667 -7.87 -2.76 -2.57
C GLN A 667 -7.95 -3.65 -3.82
N GLN A 668 -6.93 -3.55 -4.67
CA GLN A 668 -6.22 -4.75 -5.08
C GLN A 668 -4.75 -4.43 -5.40
N GLY A 669 -3.86 -5.09 -4.66
CA GLY A 669 -2.42 -4.99 -4.84
C GLY A 669 -1.98 -5.55 -6.19
N GLY A 670 -0.88 -4.99 -6.67
CA GLY A 670 -0.23 -5.35 -7.93
C GLY A 670 0.23 -4.08 -8.62
N GLY A 671 1.50 -3.71 -8.42
CA GLY A 671 2.14 -2.49 -8.94
C GLY A 671 2.28 -2.40 -10.46
N LYS A 672 1.26 -2.80 -11.23
CA LYS A 672 1.22 -2.67 -12.68
C LYS A 672 0.40 -1.44 -13.05
N LYS A 673 1.01 -0.55 -13.85
CA LYS A 673 0.36 0.62 -14.43
C LYS A 673 -0.91 0.18 -15.19
N PRO A 674 -2.09 0.78 -14.92
CA PRO A 674 -3.27 0.54 -15.74
C PRO A 674 -3.02 0.99 -17.20
N PRO A 675 -3.77 0.46 -18.18
CA PRO A 675 -3.64 0.88 -19.58
C PRO A 675 -4.01 2.36 -19.73
N LEU A 676 -3.40 3.03 -20.72
CA LEU A 676 -3.66 4.44 -21.00
C LEU A 676 -5.13 4.67 -21.34
N VAL A 677 -5.69 3.80 -22.20
CA VAL A 677 -7.10 3.78 -22.58
C VAL A 677 -7.76 2.51 -22.01
N PRO A 678 -8.92 2.62 -21.33
CA PRO A 678 -9.61 1.46 -20.78
C PRO A 678 -10.29 0.61 -21.90
N PRO A 679 -10.44 -0.71 -21.72
CA PRO A 679 -11.07 -1.58 -22.73
C PRO A 679 -12.48 -1.16 -23.13
N VAL A 680 -13.25 -0.53 -22.22
CA VAL A 680 -14.59 -0.02 -22.53
C VAL A 680 -14.53 1.12 -23.56
N ALA A 681 -13.50 1.96 -23.51
CA ALA A 681 -13.29 3.02 -24.48
C ALA A 681 -12.84 2.45 -25.84
N GLU A 682 -11.98 1.43 -25.83
CA GLU A 682 -11.60 0.69 -27.03
C GLU A 682 -12.80 0.01 -27.71
N LEU A 683 -13.71 -0.60 -26.93
CA LEU A 683 -14.94 -1.19 -27.46
C LEU A 683 -15.89 -0.13 -28.04
N LYS A 684 -16.01 1.03 -27.38
CA LYS A 684 -16.80 2.16 -27.92
C LYS A 684 -16.23 2.64 -29.24
N MET A 685 -14.90 2.71 -29.36
CA MET A 685 -14.24 3.09 -30.60
C MET A 685 -14.52 2.05 -31.70
N LEU A 686 -14.42 0.76 -31.39
CA LEU A 686 -14.73 -0.32 -32.33
C LEU A 686 -16.19 -0.27 -32.82
N ARG A 687 -17.13 -0.02 -31.91
CA ARG A 687 -18.53 0.21 -32.26
C ARG A 687 -18.70 1.41 -33.21
N ASN A 688 -18.01 2.52 -32.94
CA ASN A 688 -18.08 3.70 -33.81
C ASN A 688 -17.57 3.39 -35.23
N MET A 689 -16.53 2.55 -35.36
CA MET A 689 -16.04 2.08 -36.67
C MET A 689 -17.10 1.27 -37.43
N GLU A 690 -17.77 0.32 -36.76
CA GLU A 690 -18.88 -0.45 -37.37
C GLU A 690 -20.08 0.43 -37.73
N ASP A 691 -20.45 1.37 -36.86
CA ASP A 691 -21.53 2.33 -37.13
C ASP A 691 -21.20 3.21 -38.35
N GLU A 692 -19.91 3.52 -38.58
CA GLU A 692 -19.43 4.25 -39.75
C GLU A 692 -19.51 3.40 -41.03
N ILE A 693 -18.96 2.17 -40.99
CA ILE A 693 -19.04 1.22 -42.12
C ILE A 693 -20.49 0.96 -42.50
N HIS A 694 -21.39 0.81 -41.52
CA HIS A 694 -22.81 0.62 -41.77
C HIS A 694 -23.43 1.83 -42.50
N LYS A 695 -23.16 3.06 -42.06
CA LYS A 695 -23.65 4.28 -42.73
C LYS A 695 -23.13 4.40 -44.16
N GLU A 696 -21.86 4.13 -44.38
CA GLU A 696 -21.27 4.15 -45.73
C GLU A 696 -21.87 3.05 -46.63
N THR A 697 -22.12 1.86 -46.08
CA THR A 697 -22.76 0.75 -46.80
C THR A 697 -24.19 1.10 -47.23
N VAL A 698 -24.99 1.69 -46.33
CA VAL A 698 -26.36 2.13 -46.64
C VAL A 698 -26.34 3.24 -47.70
N ARG A 699 -25.43 4.21 -47.60
CA ARG A 699 -25.26 5.26 -48.63
C ARG A 699 -24.91 4.66 -49.98
N LEU A 700 -23.95 3.73 -50.02
CA LEU A 700 -23.55 3.07 -51.26
C LEU A 700 -24.73 2.28 -51.85
N GLU A 701 -25.45 1.50 -51.05
CA GLU A 701 -26.65 0.78 -51.49
C GLU A 701 -27.70 1.71 -52.11
N GLN A 702 -28.01 2.82 -51.45
CA GLN A 702 -28.93 3.83 -51.98
C GLN A 702 -28.46 4.40 -53.32
N THR A 703 -27.17 4.71 -53.46
CA THR A 703 -26.62 5.19 -54.75
C THR A 703 -26.68 4.12 -55.84
N LEU A 704 -26.42 2.85 -55.50
CA LEU A 704 -26.47 1.74 -56.45
C LEU A 704 -27.90 1.47 -56.90
N GLU A 705 -28.89 1.54 -56.01
CA GLU A 705 -30.30 1.36 -56.34
C GLU A 705 -30.84 2.53 -57.19
N ALA A 706 -30.39 3.77 -56.92
CA ALA A 706 -30.70 4.92 -57.75
C ALA A 706 -30.11 4.79 -59.18
N LEU A 707 -28.86 4.35 -59.29
CA LEU A 707 -28.21 4.08 -60.58
C LEU A 707 -28.93 2.97 -61.36
N LYS A 708 -29.31 1.89 -60.67
CA LYS A 708 -30.07 0.77 -61.24
C LYS A 708 -31.45 1.20 -61.72
N SER A 709 -32.15 2.03 -60.95
CA SER A 709 -33.44 2.62 -61.32
C SER A 709 -33.34 3.55 -62.54
N ALA A 710 -32.18 4.20 -62.72
CA ALA A 710 -31.85 5.01 -63.89
C ALA A 710 -31.30 4.20 -65.08
N GLY A 711 -31.22 2.86 -64.98
CA GLY A 711 -30.65 1.99 -66.02
C GLY A 711 -29.13 2.11 -66.19
N GLN A 712 -28.43 2.71 -65.24
CA GLN A 712 -26.98 2.94 -65.27
C GLN A 712 -26.21 1.89 -64.47
N GLN A 713 -25.00 1.56 -64.94
CA GLN A 713 -24.10 0.66 -64.23
C GLN A 713 -23.25 1.43 -63.20
N PRO A 714 -22.82 0.79 -62.10
CA PRO A 714 -21.93 1.42 -61.12
C PRO A 714 -20.62 1.91 -61.74
N GLY A 715 -20.30 3.18 -61.52
CA GLY A 715 -19.07 3.81 -62.00
C GLY A 715 -17.82 3.36 -61.24
N PRO A 716 -16.63 3.83 -61.65
CA PRO A 716 -15.35 3.53 -60.98
C PRO A 716 -15.36 3.91 -59.48
N PHE A 717 -15.92 5.08 -59.15
CA PHE A 717 -16.07 5.56 -57.77
C PHE A 717 -16.84 4.58 -56.88
N GLN A 718 -18.03 4.13 -57.32
CA GLN A 718 -18.85 3.19 -56.53
C GLN A 718 -18.17 1.83 -56.35
N LYS A 719 -17.44 1.35 -57.36
CA LYS A 719 -16.67 0.10 -57.27
C LYS A 719 -15.49 0.21 -56.30
N GLN A 720 -14.83 1.37 -56.26
CA GLN A 720 -13.73 1.63 -55.34
C GLN A 720 -14.24 1.77 -53.90
N MET A 721 -15.37 2.45 -53.70
CA MET A 721 -16.07 2.51 -52.42
C MET A 721 -16.42 1.12 -51.87
N LEU A 722 -16.94 0.22 -52.70
CA LEU A 722 -17.26 -1.15 -52.30
C LEU A 722 -16.01 -1.92 -51.84
N ARG A 723 -14.91 -1.84 -52.58
CA ARG A 723 -13.64 -2.50 -52.22
C ARG A 723 -13.10 -1.98 -50.89
N ARG A 724 -13.20 -0.67 -50.68
CA ARG A 724 -12.81 0.00 -49.46
C ARG A 724 -13.62 -0.48 -48.27
N LEU A 725 -14.95 -0.53 -48.36
CA LEU A 725 -15.82 -1.03 -47.29
C LEU A 725 -15.48 -2.47 -46.89
N LEU A 726 -15.19 -3.34 -47.87
CA LEU A 726 -14.73 -4.71 -47.58
C LEU A 726 -13.39 -4.74 -46.82
N HIS A 727 -12.46 -3.86 -47.19
CA HIS A 727 -11.17 -3.74 -46.49
C HIS A 727 -11.37 -3.24 -45.05
N GLN A 728 -12.18 -2.20 -44.86
CA GLN A 728 -12.49 -1.64 -43.54
C GLN A 728 -13.16 -2.69 -42.63
N GLN A 729 -14.12 -3.46 -43.15
CA GLN A 729 -14.77 -4.55 -42.39
C GLN A 729 -13.76 -5.64 -41.97
N SER A 730 -12.81 -5.98 -42.86
CA SER A 730 -11.75 -6.93 -42.51
C SER A 730 -10.84 -6.38 -41.41
N ASN A 731 -10.51 -5.09 -41.46
CA ASN A 731 -9.68 -4.42 -40.44
C ASN A 731 -10.38 -4.40 -39.07
N VAL A 732 -11.66 -4.02 -39.01
CA VAL A 732 -12.40 -4.01 -37.73
C VAL A 732 -12.46 -5.40 -37.12
N ARG A 733 -12.69 -6.44 -37.93
CA ARG A 733 -12.63 -7.83 -37.48
C ARG A 733 -11.25 -8.22 -36.92
N GLU A 734 -10.18 -7.77 -37.55
CA GLU A 734 -8.82 -8.03 -37.08
C GLU A 734 -8.55 -7.33 -35.74
N LEU A 735 -8.90 -6.05 -35.63
CA LEU A 735 -8.79 -5.28 -34.39
C LEU A 735 -9.63 -5.88 -33.26
N ALA A 736 -10.84 -6.38 -33.55
CA ALA A 736 -11.67 -7.11 -32.59
C ALA A 736 -10.97 -8.36 -32.05
N ASN A 737 -10.35 -9.16 -32.94
CA ASN A 737 -9.61 -10.35 -32.55
C ASN A 737 -8.37 -9.98 -31.71
N GLN A 738 -7.63 -8.95 -32.09
CA GLN A 738 -6.48 -8.46 -31.33
C GLN A 738 -6.89 -7.99 -29.92
N MET A 739 -8.01 -7.27 -29.80
CA MET A 739 -8.56 -6.84 -28.52
C MET A 739 -8.96 -8.03 -27.64
N ILE A 740 -9.58 -9.06 -28.21
CA ILE A 740 -9.94 -10.30 -27.49
C ILE A 740 -8.69 -11.01 -26.97
N GLU A 741 -7.64 -11.14 -27.79
CA GLU A 741 -6.38 -11.76 -27.37
C GLU A 741 -5.67 -10.95 -26.28
N ASP A 742 -5.68 -9.63 -26.35
CA ASP A 742 -5.10 -8.78 -25.32
C ASP A 742 -5.89 -8.88 -23.99
N LEU A 743 -7.23 -8.95 -24.04
CA LEU A 743 -8.06 -9.19 -22.87
C LEU A 743 -7.78 -10.56 -22.23
N LYS A 744 -7.57 -11.62 -23.03
CA LYS A 744 -7.17 -12.95 -22.53
C LYS A 744 -5.81 -12.90 -21.82
N LYS A 745 -4.83 -12.22 -22.40
CA LYS A 745 -3.50 -12.03 -21.78
C LYS A 745 -3.60 -11.30 -20.44
N ARG A 746 -4.37 -10.21 -20.38
CA ARG A 746 -4.61 -9.46 -19.14
C ARG A 746 -5.29 -10.30 -18.06
N ALA A 747 -6.27 -11.13 -18.43
CA ALA A 747 -6.94 -12.04 -17.50
C ALA A 747 -5.99 -13.12 -16.95
N ALA A 748 -5.13 -13.68 -17.80
CA ALA A 748 -4.12 -14.65 -17.41
C ALA A 748 -3.07 -14.05 -16.46
N GLU A 749 -2.63 -12.81 -16.72
CA GLU A 749 -1.69 -12.07 -15.86
C GLU A 749 -2.26 -11.71 -14.48
N GLN A 750 -3.59 -11.68 -14.33
CA GLN A 750 -4.30 -11.40 -13.07
C GLN A 750 -4.66 -12.69 -12.29
N GLY A 751 -4.17 -13.86 -12.71
CA GLY A 751 -4.43 -15.13 -12.03
C GLY A 751 -5.89 -15.61 -12.13
N ARG A 752 -6.70 -15.04 -13.02
CA ARG A 752 -8.09 -15.42 -13.24
C ARG A 752 -8.16 -16.37 -14.43
N ALA A 753 -8.37 -17.66 -14.17
CA ALA A 753 -8.58 -18.64 -15.24
C ALA A 753 -9.77 -18.23 -16.13
N PRO A 754 -9.68 -18.38 -17.47
CA PRO A 754 -10.81 -18.08 -18.35
C PRO A 754 -11.95 -19.07 -18.07
N GLY A 755 -13.12 -18.55 -17.68
CA GLY A 755 -14.33 -19.35 -17.51
C GLY A 755 -14.77 -19.98 -18.84
N PRO A 756 -15.34 -21.20 -18.83
CA PRO A 756 -15.75 -21.88 -20.04
C PRO A 756 -17.01 -21.22 -20.59
N GLY A 757 -16.93 -20.57 -21.75
CA GLY A 757 -18.13 -20.10 -22.45
C GLY A 757 -18.00 -18.85 -23.31
N MET A 758 -16.96 -18.73 -24.15
CA MET A 758 -17.06 -17.83 -25.32
C MET A 758 -17.25 -18.67 -26.59
N PRO A 759 -18.27 -18.37 -27.43
CA PRO A 759 -18.48 -19.08 -28.68
C PRO A 759 -17.28 -18.86 -29.61
N GLN A 760 -16.75 -19.93 -30.19
CA GLN A 760 -15.76 -19.83 -31.26
C GLN A 760 -16.39 -19.14 -32.48
N PRO A 761 -15.64 -18.31 -33.22
CA PRO A 761 -16.12 -17.76 -34.48
C PRO A 761 -16.43 -18.90 -35.46
N PRO A 762 -17.54 -18.83 -36.21
CA PRO A 762 -17.92 -19.90 -37.13
C PRO A 762 -16.86 -20.04 -38.23
N ALA A 763 -16.44 -21.30 -38.47
CA ALA A 763 -15.51 -21.64 -39.53
C ALA A 763 -16.06 -21.20 -40.91
N PRO A 764 -15.19 -20.80 -41.86
CA PRO A 764 -15.64 -20.39 -43.18
C PRO A 764 -16.32 -21.58 -43.87
N ARG A 765 -17.59 -21.40 -44.24
CA ARG A 765 -18.38 -22.44 -44.92
C ARG A 765 -17.73 -22.81 -46.25
N GLU A 766 -17.27 -24.05 -46.35
CA GLU A 766 -16.91 -24.67 -47.61
C GLU A 766 -18.13 -24.76 -48.52
N LYS A 767 -17.90 -24.49 -49.81
CA LYS A 767 -18.91 -24.52 -50.86
C LYS A 767 -19.43 -25.95 -51.03
N GLN A 768 -20.75 -26.13 -50.96
CA GLN A 768 -21.42 -27.31 -51.51
C GLN A 768 -22.44 -26.92 -52.60
N PRO A 769 -22.72 -27.83 -53.55
CA PRO A 769 -23.14 -27.49 -54.90
C PRO A 769 -24.66 -27.31 -55.03
N LYS A 770 -25.04 -26.57 -56.07
CA LYS A 770 -26.40 -26.24 -56.49
C LYS A 770 -27.30 -27.47 -56.62
N GLU A 771 -28.42 -27.49 -55.89
CA GLU A 771 -29.59 -28.30 -56.25
C GLU A 771 -30.58 -27.48 -57.10
N GLN A 772 -31.09 -28.11 -58.15
CA GLN A 772 -32.09 -27.58 -59.10
C GLN A 772 -33.49 -27.48 -58.46
N PRO A 773 -34.37 -26.60 -58.96
CA PRO A 773 -35.68 -26.37 -58.36
C PRO A 773 -36.69 -27.44 -58.78
N LYS A 774 -37.48 -27.96 -57.82
CA LYS A 774 -38.70 -28.72 -58.10
C LYS A 774 -39.91 -27.80 -58.02
N GLU A 775 -40.70 -27.89 -59.08
CA GLU A 775 -42.02 -27.29 -59.29
C GLU A 775 -42.99 -27.64 -58.15
N GLY A 776 -43.85 -26.69 -57.78
CA GLY A 776 -44.89 -26.86 -56.77
C GLY A 776 -46.21 -27.38 -57.35
N PRO A 777 -47.20 -27.67 -56.48
CA PRO A 777 -48.61 -27.58 -56.84
C PRO A 777 -49.26 -26.37 -56.16
N GLY A 778 -50.05 -25.63 -56.93
CA GLY A 778 -50.81 -24.47 -56.50
C GLY A 778 -52.20 -24.80 -55.96
N GLU A 779 -52.92 -23.72 -55.61
CA GLU A 779 -54.38 -23.56 -55.49
C GLU A 779 -54.58 -22.03 -55.55
N GLU A 780 -55.01 -21.45 -56.67
CA GLU A 780 -56.40 -21.21 -57.11
C GLU A 780 -57.28 -20.45 -56.11
N GLU A 781 -57.66 -19.23 -56.49
CA GLU A 781 -58.94 -18.58 -56.18
C GLU A 781 -59.35 -17.74 -57.41
N PRO A 782 -60.65 -17.40 -57.56
CA PRO A 782 -61.54 -17.79 -58.67
C PRO A 782 -61.38 -17.07 -60.01
#